data_AF-A0A3L7S9Q5-F1
#
_entry.id   AF-A0A3L7S9Q5-F1
#
_cell.length_a   1.000
_cell.length_b   1.000
_cell.length_c   1.000
_cell.angle_alpha   90.00
_cell.angle_beta   90.00
_cell.angle_gamma   90.00
#
_symmetry.space_group_name_H-M   'P 1'
#
loop_
_entity.id
_entity.type
_entity.pdbx_description
1 polymer ?
#
loop_
_entity_poly.entity_id
_entity_poly.type
_entity_poly.pdbx_seq_one_letter_code
_entity_poly.pdbx_strand_id
1 'polypeptide(L)'
;MKCKLISPTHERQTPHFTKIYRKAVAHSRGIEVLESRIAPATFFVSNANDNGTGSLRQAILDANFAPNSGGEDLISFASIPGGTFVIEPTTELPAITEAVIIDGYTAPGTSQNTASIGTNATLRVVLSGSSLNSGSGLTLGVAGGDPVATGGSTVRGLVINDFHPGINDSGNGILIQSSGNKVEGNFLGTTTGGDAGLGNSSSGVSVGGIFNTNTLVGNTIGGPALADRNVISGNTLGINVGLEALDTHIFGNLIGTDRTGEFAIPNTNTGIRVGGNNTQIGGAGVGEGNVVSGNTVRGINVGTGSNTTVLGNIIGLTAAGTSVLPNGRGILLDNSATNITIGGSGTGAGNVISGNFEVGIEIGSSVGDGPANNVTVRGNKIGTDVSGTLKLGNQNGGIKVFGSTGTTIGGTSPLDGNVIAFNTNAAGISVSEFVGPSSVAILGNSIFGNRLGIDLAGGKQNFFGVTENDTFDSDQGPNGLTNWPTLTNLTNSGSNVMFDFSISAQPVTNYRIEFFALAPGQVDVSGSGQGAVLLGSQDVNTNAAGQFVGVFAQTIGLPANSYFTATITDTSAGQTSEFSPALGLPGGTYTWNGAQSSDWFNPLNWAPNGVPGAFDTAIYHGGTNPIQLDGDAGVLHFQHSAGAMTGFGTLYVRDTFTWTGGSQDGTNIGFYGTTANINGGGQPLQWNAGAAFVIYDGTLTIGGAGLAFNTGLFAINPNGKLTLNAGVFDQDGGSSFSNTFNAGKIEKFGTGAFGLETTTVQNSGSIESRAGSLTLNGYTGSSGSKLGLTGGNIQTSGTLTLDTDGELFGTGTINGNLSNNGGYVYVGIGEVTGILNLTGGYTQTASGTLAVDLRGTTAGTNYDQFAVGGTASIDGVLNVTILPGYTPALGHTLNVLTSSGLAGTFSAVVGEGAFATNYTTNNAQLVRNGLTYTWDAGGGGDTSWLNPLNWSPDGLPGASDAAMLNSNATITLDTTDVTV
;
A
#
# COMPACT_ATOMS: atom_id res chain seq x y z
N MET A 1 -11.01 67.16 8.98
CA MET A 1 -10.09 67.99 8.18
C MET A 1 -9.45 67.10 7.10
N LYS A 2 -9.53 67.55 5.83
CA LYS A 2 -8.88 67.06 4.59
C LYS A 2 -9.28 65.64 4.10
N CYS A 3 -10.21 65.43 3.15
CA CYS A 3 -10.29 65.79 1.70
C CYS A 3 -9.28 64.93 0.87
N LYS A 4 -9.58 64.16 -0.21
CA LYS A 4 -10.64 64.05 -1.26
C LYS A 4 -10.39 62.69 -2.00
N LEU A 5 -11.26 61.68 -2.14
CA LEU A 5 -12.42 61.41 -3.07
C LEU A 5 -12.19 61.72 -4.57
N ILE A 6 -12.69 61.03 -5.62
CA ILE A 6 -13.36 59.73 -5.99
C ILE A 6 -13.24 59.62 -7.56
N SER A 7 -13.49 58.45 -8.18
CA SER A 7 -13.72 58.23 -9.64
C SER A 7 -15.06 58.85 -10.15
N PRO A 8 -15.88 58.32 -11.10
CA PRO A 8 -15.69 57.66 -12.42
C PRO A 8 -16.53 58.35 -13.54
N THR A 9 -16.55 57.80 -14.78
CA THR A 9 -17.75 57.36 -15.57
C THR A 9 -17.56 57.37 -17.10
N HIS A 10 -18.24 56.40 -17.75
CA HIS A 10 -18.44 56.17 -19.18
C HIS A 10 -19.37 57.20 -19.86
N GLU A 11 -19.17 57.50 -21.16
CA GLU A 11 -20.18 57.31 -22.24
C GLU A 11 -19.67 57.70 -23.65
N ARG A 12 -20.24 57.06 -24.68
CA ARG A 12 -19.93 57.15 -26.12
C ARG A 12 -20.45 58.44 -26.78
N GLN A 13 -19.81 58.90 -27.86
CA GLN A 13 -20.46 59.31 -29.13
C GLN A 13 -19.44 59.56 -30.28
N THR A 14 -19.93 59.43 -31.51
CA THR A 14 -19.26 59.18 -32.82
C THR A 14 -18.78 60.47 -33.58
N PRO A 15 -18.51 60.48 -34.91
CA PRO A 15 -17.17 60.53 -35.51
C PRO A 15 -16.86 61.83 -36.31
N HIS A 16 -15.59 62.20 -36.44
CA HIS A 16 -15.17 63.29 -37.34
C HIS A 16 -14.54 62.77 -38.63
N PHE A 17 -15.28 62.97 -39.73
CA PHE A 17 -14.77 62.98 -41.10
C PHE A 17 -13.70 64.07 -41.25
N THR A 18 -12.52 63.74 -41.77
CA THR A 18 -11.57 64.75 -42.27
C THR A 18 -11.23 64.50 -43.74
N LYS A 19 -11.35 65.60 -44.49
CA LYS A 19 -11.25 65.74 -45.94
C LYS A 19 -9.88 65.37 -46.52
N ILE A 20 -10.01 64.82 -47.72
CA ILE A 20 -9.08 64.66 -48.83
C ILE A 20 -8.18 65.90 -49.05
N TYR A 21 -6.86 65.67 -49.13
CA TYR A 21 -5.95 66.48 -49.94
C TYR A 21 -5.46 65.66 -51.13
N ARG A 22 -5.92 66.02 -52.34
CA ARG A 22 -5.37 65.54 -53.60
C ARG A 22 -4.01 66.22 -53.82
N LYS A 23 -2.94 65.43 -53.89
CA LYS A 23 -1.70 65.84 -54.55
C LYS A 23 -1.61 65.09 -55.87
N ALA A 24 -1.71 65.84 -56.96
CA ALA A 24 -1.53 65.31 -58.31
C ALA A 24 -0.06 64.89 -58.48
N VAL A 25 0.17 63.61 -58.80
CA VAL A 25 1.43 63.10 -59.32
C VAL A 25 1.12 62.41 -60.65
N ALA A 26 2.00 62.67 -61.62
CA ALA A 26 1.85 62.37 -63.03
C ALA A 26 1.55 60.90 -63.34
N HIS A 27 0.76 60.66 -64.38
CA HIS A 27 0.57 59.36 -64.99
C HIS A 27 1.90 58.88 -65.63
N SER A 28 2.65 58.05 -64.91
CA SER A 28 3.50 57.05 -65.55
C SER A 28 2.65 55.80 -65.77
N ARG A 29 2.38 55.44 -67.03
CA ARG A 29 1.97 54.06 -67.35
C ARG A 29 3.21 53.19 -67.22
N GLY A 30 3.32 52.49 -66.10
CA GLY A 30 4.37 51.52 -65.81
C GLY A 30 3.89 50.60 -64.69
N ILE A 31 3.29 49.48 -65.10
CA ILE A 31 3.15 48.19 -64.41
C ILE A 31 3.06 48.29 -62.87
N GLU A 32 1.85 48.19 -62.31
CA GLU A 32 1.72 47.66 -60.95
C GLU A 32 2.29 46.24 -60.97
N VAL A 33 3.38 46.03 -60.22
CA VAL A 33 3.80 44.67 -59.90
C VAL A 33 2.63 44.07 -59.13
N LEU A 34 1.98 43.07 -59.72
CA LEU A 34 1.10 42.17 -58.98
C LEU A 34 1.89 41.74 -57.75
N GLU A 35 1.45 42.17 -56.57
CA GLU A 35 1.95 41.61 -55.31
C GLU A 35 1.99 40.09 -55.45
N SER A 36 3.12 39.48 -55.08
CA SER A 36 3.29 38.03 -55.17
C SER A 36 2.18 37.37 -54.34
N ARG A 37 1.13 36.87 -54.99
CA ARG A 37 0.09 36.07 -54.36
C ARG A 37 0.65 34.67 -54.18
N ILE A 38 1.50 34.53 -53.17
CA ILE A 38 1.94 33.20 -52.74
C ILE A 38 0.76 32.62 -51.97
N ALA A 39 0.03 31.72 -52.61
CA ALA A 39 -1.04 30.94 -51.99
C ALA A 39 -0.48 29.55 -51.66
N PRO A 40 -1.00 28.88 -50.62
CA PRO A 40 -0.66 27.49 -50.34
C PRO A 40 -0.89 26.59 -51.55
N ALA A 41 0.02 25.67 -51.80
CA ALA A 41 -0.11 24.69 -52.87
C ALA A 41 -1.06 23.55 -52.45
N THR A 42 -1.67 22.89 -53.44
CA THR A 42 -2.45 21.67 -53.22
C THR A 42 -1.90 20.54 -54.09
N PHE A 43 -1.48 19.46 -53.45
CA PHE A 43 -0.97 18.25 -54.10
C PHE A 43 -2.00 17.12 -54.00
N PHE A 44 -2.31 16.48 -55.12
CA PHE A 44 -3.35 15.45 -55.18
C PHE A 44 -2.77 14.04 -55.15
N VAL A 45 -3.27 13.22 -54.24
CA VAL A 45 -3.14 11.77 -54.28
C VAL A 45 -4.30 11.20 -55.11
N SER A 46 -3.97 10.36 -56.09
CA SER A 46 -4.93 9.77 -57.04
C SER A 46 -4.74 8.28 -57.27
N ASN A 47 -3.62 7.69 -56.83
CA ASN A 47 -3.35 6.27 -56.92
C ASN A 47 -2.55 5.76 -55.71
N ALA A 48 -2.61 4.45 -55.49
CA ALA A 48 -2.00 3.78 -54.34
C ALA A 48 -0.57 3.28 -54.61
N ASN A 49 0.04 3.70 -55.72
CA ASN A 49 1.38 3.25 -56.06
C ASN A 49 2.39 3.76 -55.02
N ASP A 50 3.44 2.98 -54.75
CA ASP A 50 4.51 3.39 -53.82
C ASP A 50 5.24 4.66 -54.27
N ASN A 51 5.34 4.90 -55.58
CA ASN A 51 6.03 6.05 -56.15
C ASN A 51 5.41 6.52 -57.48
N GLY A 52 5.91 7.66 -57.98
CA GLY A 52 5.48 8.28 -59.23
C GLY A 52 4.29 9.23 -59.06
N THR A 53 3.93 9.93 -60.15
CA THR A 53 2.88 10.95 -60.15
C THR A 53 1.57 10.43 -59.57
N GLY A 54 0.98 11.20 -58.64
CA GLY A 54 -0.28 10.87 -57.99
C GLY A 54 -0.20 9.91 -56.80
N SER A 55 1.00 9.43 -56.45
CA SER A 55 1.25 8.70 -55.20
C SER A 55 1.38 9.65 -54.00
N LEU A 56 1.13 9.14 -52.79
CA LEU A 56 1.39 9.88 -51.55
C LEU A 56 2.87 10.26 -51.41
N ARG A 57 3.79 9.36 -51.78
CA ARG A 57 5.23 9.63 -51.77
C ARG A 57 5.58 10.85 -52.63
N GLN A 58 5.05 10.92 -53.85
CA GLN A 58 5.31 12.06 -54.73
C GLN A 58 4.69 13.34 -54.19
N ALA A 59 3.48 13.29 -53.63
CA ALA A 59 2.85 14.45 -53.01
C ALA A 59 3.65 15.00 -51.82
N ILE A 60 4.25 14.13 -50.99
CA ILE A 60 5.15 14.55 -49.91
C ILE A 60 6.42 15.21 -50.47
N LEU A 61 7.04 14.62 -51.49
CA LEU A 61 8.22 15.23 -52.13
C LEU A 61 7.89 16.60 -52.71
N ASP A 62 6.78 16.72 -53.42
CA ASP A 62 6.35 17.98 -54.03
C ASP A 62 6.07 19.06 -52.96
N ALA A 63 5.44 18.70 -51.84
CA ALA A 63 5.23 19.59 -50.70
C ALA A 63 6.55 20.01 -50.04
N ASN A 64 7.48 19.08 -49.83
CA ASN A 64 8.81 19.40 -49.29
C ASN A 64 9.62 20.36 -50.18
N PHE A 65 9.35 20.40 -51.49
CA PHE A 65 10.01 21.33 -52.43
C PHE A 65 9.29 22.67 -52.58
N ALA A 66 8.04 22.78 -52.12
CA ALA A 66 7.24 23.99 -52.26
C ALA A 66 7.42 24.91 -51.03
N PRO A 67 7.68 26.22 -51.23
CA PRO A 67 7.89 27.13 -50.11
C PRO A 67 6.55 27.57 -49.46
N ASN A 68 6.37 27.36 -48.15
CA ASN A 68 5.19 27.78 -47.37
C ASN A 68 5.02 29.29 -47.16
N SER A 69 5.58 30.11 -48.05
CA SER A 69 5.50 31.57 -47.99
C SER A 69 4.07 32.15 -48.10
N GLY A 70 3.05 31.29 -48.34
CA GLY A 70 1.62 31.62 -48.33
C GLY A 70 0.78 30.93 -47.24
N GLY A 71 1.38 30.12 -46.37
CA GLY A 71 0.71 29.20 -45.43
C GLY A 71 1.04 27.73 -45.72
N GLU A 72 0.57 26.81 -44.86
CA GLU A 72 0.78 25.36 -44.98
C GLU A 72 0.17 24.79 -46.27
N ASP A 73 0.96 24.04 -47.03
CA ASP A 73 0.47 23.31 -48.22
C ASP A 73 -0.56 22.22 -47.86
N LEU A 74 -1.36 21.79 -48.82
CA LEU A 74 -2.40 20.76 -48.65
C LEU A 74 -2.11 19.52 -49.49
N ILE A 75 -1.98 18.36 -48.85
CA ILE A 75 -2.06 17.05 -49.53
C ILE A 75 -3.52 16.57 -49.47
N SER A 76 -4.15 16.51 -50.63
CA SER A 76 -5.57 16.17 -50.81
C SER A 76 -5.77 14.82 -51.47
N PHE A 77 -6.76 14.08 -50.97
CA PHE A 77 -7.24 12.80 -51.47
C PHE A 77 -8.54 12.94 -52.29
N ALA A 78 -8.93 14.14 -52.71
CA ALA A 78 -10.17 14.37 -53.45
C ALA A 78 -10.24 13.65 -54.82
N SER A 79 -9.11 13.17 -55.34
CA SER A 79 -8.99 12.52 -56.65
C SER A 79 -8.98 10.98 -56.58
N ILE A 80 -9.14 10.38 -55.41
CA ILE A 80 -9.17 8.91 -55.27
C ILE A 80 -10.57 8.33 -55.56
N PRO A 81 -10.68 7.05 -55.97
CA PRO A 81 -11.97 6.38 -56.15
C PRO A 81 -12.78 6.32 -54.85
N GLY A 82 -14.11 6.23 -54.95
CA GLY A 82 -14.97 5.93 -53.80
C GLY A 82 -14.71 4.52 -53.26
N GLY A 83 -14.62 4.36 -51.94
CA GLY A 83 -14.28 3.08 -51.32
C GLY A 83 -13.27 3.25 -50.18
N THR A 84 -12.75 2.15 -49.64
CA THR A 84 -11.53 2.17 -48.84
C THR A 84 -10.34 2.24 -49.79
N PHE A 85 -9.39 3.14 -49.54
CA PHE A 85 -8.22 3.36 -50.38
C PHE A 85 -6.97 3.06 -49.56
N VAL A 86 -6.32 1.95 -49.88
CA VAL A 86 -5.15 1.45 -49.14
C VAL A 86 -3.88 1.80 -49.89
N ILE A 87 -2.95 2.46 -49.20
CA ILE A 87 -1.60 2.76 -49.65
C ILE A 87 -0.67 1.86 -48.85
N GLU A 88 0.12 1.04 -49.55
CA GLU A 88 1.06 0.08 -48.96
C GLU A 88 2.49 0.43 -49.41
N PRO A 89 3.20 1.29 -48.66
CA PRO A 89 4.59 1.61 -48.99
C PRO A 89 5.46 0.36 -48.92
N THR A 90 6.36 0.22 -49.89
CA THR A 90 7.35 -0.87 -49.91
C THR A 90 8.71 -0.43 -49.39
N THR A 91 8.90 0.89 -49.25
CA THR A 91 10.05 1.55 -48.63
C THR A 91 9.56 2.72 -47.77
N GLU A 92 10.36 3.17 -46.81
CA GLU A 92 9.98 4.26 -45.90
C GLU A 92 9.56 5.51 -46.70
N LEU A 93 8.47 6.17 -46.29
CA LEU A 93 8.05 7.43 -46.91
C LEU A 93 9.06 8.54 -46.60
N PRO A 94 9.26 9.52 -47.50
CA PRO A 94 10.14 10.65 -47.22
C PRO A 94 9.67 11.39 -45.97
N ALA A 95 10.63 11.80 -45.13
CA ALA A 95 10.33 12.69 -44.01
C ALA A 95 9.72 14.00 -44.51
N ILE A 96 8.75 14.52 -43.76
CA ILE A 96 8.09 15.79 -44.07
C ILE A 96 8.95 16.91 -43.50
N THR A 97 9.57 17.69 -44.38
CA THR A 97 10.51 18.75 -44.00
C THR A 97 9.91 20.15 -44.08
N GLU A 98 8.73 20.25 -44.70
CA GLU A 98 7.99 21.50 -44.83
C GLU A 98 6.56 21.35 -44.28
N ALA A 99 6.06 22.35 -43.56
CA ALA A 99 4.75 22.26 -42.91
C ALA A 99 3.61 22.01 -43.93
N VAL A 100 2.83 20.95 -43.70
CA VAL A 100 1.79 20.51 -44.62
C VAL A 100 0.57 19.99 -43.86
N ILE A 101 -0.60 20.19 -44.43
CA ILE A 101 -1.84 19.54 -44.02
C ILE A 101 -2.02 18.29 -44.87
N ILE A 102 -1.91 17.11 -44.27
CA ILE A 102 -2.33 15.85 -44.89
C ILE A 102 -3.77 15.57 -44.46
N ASP A 103 -4.71 15.77 -45.39
CA ASP A 103 -6.14 15.76 -45.07
C ASP A 103 -6.90 14.61 -45.74
N GLY A 104 -6.98 13.48 -45.03
CA GLY A 104 -7.77 12.32 -45.43
C GLY A 104 -9.28 12.60 -45.53
N TYR A 105 -9.80 13.66 -44.88
CA TYR A 105 -11.21 14.04 -44.98
C TYR A 105 -11.58 14.66 -46.34
N THR A 106 -10.59 14.96 -47.18
CA THR A 106 -10.84 15.39 -48.57
C THR A 106 -11.26 14.24 -49.48
N ALA A 107 -11.13 12.98 -49.05
CA ALA A 107 -11.54 11.81 -49.82
C ALA A 107 -13.08 11.72 -49.98
N PRO A 108 -13.60 11.25 -51.13
CA PRO A 108 -15.03 11.04 -51.28
C PRO A 108 -15.62 10.04 -50.27
N GLY A 109 -16.65 10.47 -49.53
CA GLY A 109 -17.39 9.61 -48.59
C GLY A 109 -16.79 9.51 -47.19
N THR A 110 -15.87 10.40 -46.81
CA THR A 110 -15.41 10.59 -45.42
C THR A 110 -16.24 11.64 -44.70
N SER A 111 -16.23 11.60 -43.36
CA SER A 111 -16.90 12.59 -42.51
C SER A 111 -16.15 12.74 -41.18
N GLN A 112 -16.00 13.98 -40.71
CA GLN A 112 -15.43 14.28 -39.40
C GLN A 112 -16.37 13.84 -38.27
N ASN A 113 -15.81 13.65 -37.08
CA ASN A 113 -16.59 13.30 -35.89
C ASN A 113 -17.50 14.46 -35.46
N THR A 114 -18.72 14.12 -35.07
CA THR A 114 -19.71 15.02 -34.46
C THR A 114 -20.27 14.46 -33.15
N ALA A 115 -19.90 13.23 -32.77
CA ALA A 115 -20.36 12.59 -31.56
C ALA A 115 -19.57 13.08 -30.33
N SER A 116 -20.29 13.36 -29.24
CA SER A 116 -19.69 13.79 -27.96
C SER A 116 -19.02 12.63 -27.21
N ILE A 117 -19.55 11.42 -27.34
CA ILE A 117 -19.01 10.17 -26.80
C ILE A 117 -18.60 9.28 -27.98
N GLY A 118 -17.45 8.62 -27.90
CA GLY A 118 -16.92 7.82 -29.00
C GLY A 118 -16.58 8.69 -30.23
N THR A 119 -16.52 8.10 -31.41
CA THR A 119 -16.39 8.83 -32.67
C THR A 119 -17.26 8.19 -33.76
N ASN A 120 -17.98 9.03 -34.50
CA ASN A 120 -18.73 8.63 -35.70
C ASN A 120 -18.01 9.06 -36.99
N ALA A 121 -16.72 9.41 -36.90
CA ALA A 121 -15.92 9.73 -38.07
C ALA A 121 -15.89 8.55 -39.06
N THR A 122 -15.96 8.87 -40.34
CA THR A 122 -15.82 7.90 -41.43
C THR A 122 -14.52 8.20 -42.14
N LEU A 123 -13.54 7.30 -41.99
CA LEU A 123 -12.22 7.40 -42.62
C LEU A 123 -12.09 6.33 -43.71
N ARG A 124 -11.42 6.69 -44.81
CA ARG A 124 -11.30 5.80 -45.99
C ARG A 124 -9.88 5.63 -46.49
N VAL A 125 -9.00 6.58 -46.19
CA VAL A 125 -7.60 6.53 -46.59
C VAL A 125 -6.84 5.73 -45.54
N VAL A 126 -6.28 4.59 -45.95
CA VAL A 126 -5.49 3.70 -45.10
C VAL A 126 -4.04 3.76 -45.56
N LEU A 127 -3.14 4.12 -44.67
CA LEU A 127 -1.70 3.96 -44.83
C LEU A 127 -1.30 2.71 -44.03
N SER A 128 -0.97 1.63 -44.74
CA SER A 128 -0.67 0.33 -44.13
C SER A 128 0.80 -0.03 -44.28
N GLY A 129 1.42 -0.45 -43.17
CA GLY A 129 2.80 -0.92 -43.12
C GLY A 129 2.98 -2.40 -43.47
N SER A 130 1.91 -3.10 -43.89
CA SER A 130 1.88 -4.55 -44.16
C SER A 130 2.98 -5.05 -45.12
N SER A 131 3.44 -4.18 -46.01
CA SER A 131 4.48 -4.44 -47.03
C SER A 131 5.83 -3.81 -46.72
N LEU A 132 5.97 -3.13 -45.57
CA LEU A 132 7.17 -2.40 -45.17
C LEU A 132 8.04 -3.25 -44.23
N ASN A 133 9.34 -3.24 -44.46
CA ASN A 133 10.33 -3.99 -43.67
C ASN A 133 11.08 -3.15 -42.63
N SER A 134 11.07 -1.81 -42.76
CA SER A 134 11.72 -0.85 -41.85
C SER A 134 11.04 0.52 -41.93
N GLY A 135 10.81 1.17 -40.79
CA GLY A 135 10.36 2.58 -40.73
C GLY A 135 8.99 2.80 -40.08
N SER A 136 8.63 4.08 -39.95
CA SER A 136 7.32 4.53 -39.44
C SER A 136 6.38 4.89 -40.60
N GLY A 137 5.08 5.04 -40.32
CA GLY A 137 4.10 5.43 -41.33
C GLY A 137 4.33 6.82 -41.89
N LEU A 138 4.30 7.83 -41.02
CA LEU A 138 4.67 9.20 -41.37
C LEU A 138 5.72 9.72 -40.40
N THR A 139 6.73 10.42 -40.92
CA THR A 139 7.76 11.08 -40.12
C THR A 139 7.69 12.59 -40.34
N LEU A 140 7.36 13.34 -39.29
CA LEU A 140 7.24 14.81 -39.31
C LEU A 140 8.57 15.43 -38.85
N GLY A 141 9.38 15.94 -39.76
CA GLY A 141 10.73 16.45 -39.50
C GLY A 141 11.82 15.40 -39.66
N VAL A 142 13.08 15.79 -39.41
CA VAL A 142 14.26 14.93 -39.52
C VAL A 142 15.08 14.97 -38.23
N ALA A 143 15.56 13.81 -37.77
CA ALA A 143 16.44 13.71 -36.61
C ALA A 143 17.82 14.33 -36.90
N GLY A 144 18.31 15.18 -35.98
CA GLY A 144 19.71 15.62 -35.96
C GLY A 144 20.18 16.50 -37.13
N GLY A 145 19.28 17.08 -37.93
CA GLY A 145 19.60 17.89 -39.11
C GLY A 145 18.86 19.24 -39.17
N ASP A 146 19.58 20.24 -39.69
CA ASP A 146 19.24 21.61 -40.15
C ASP A 146 18.02 22.34 -39.53
N PRO A 147 18.15 23.57 -38.95
CA PRO A 147 17.03 24.45 -38.55
C PRO A 147 15.97 24.78 -39.63
N VAL A 148 16.06 24.19 -40.82
CA VAL A 148 15.13 24.35 -41.95
C VAL A 148 13.99 23.31 -41.94
N ALA A 149 13.99 22.30 -41.07
CA ALA A 149 12.79 21.46 -40.88
C ALA A 149 11.67 22.30 -40.25
N THR A 150 10.75 22.82 -41.07
CA THR A 150 9.67 23.68 -40.58
C THR A 150 8.63 22.80 -39.89
N GLY A 151 8.55 22.96 -38.56
CA GLY A 151 7.45 22.40 -37.77
C GLY A 151 6.10 22.99 -38.19
N GLY A 152 4.99 22.40 -37.72
CA GLY A 152 3.65 22.92 -38.02
C GLY A 152 2.78 22.03 -38.92
N SER A 153 3.18 20.80 -39.21
CA SER A 153 2.36 19.92 -40.04
C SER A 153 1.10 19.44 -39.30
N THR A 154 0.01 19.26 -40.04
CA THR A 154 -1.24 18.67 -39.54
C THR A 154 -1.53 17.37 -40.26
N VAL A 155 -1.74 16.28 -39.52
CA VAL A 155 -2.19 14.99 -40.07
C VAL A 155 -3.59 14.69 -39.58
N ARG A 156 -4.55 14.50 -40.50
CA ARG A 156 -5.94 14.21 -40.12
C ARG A 156 -6.69 13.30 -41.08
N GLY A 157 -7.69 12.59 -40.53
CA GLY A 157 -8.62 11.78 -41.31
C GLY A 157 -8.01 10.54 -41.94
N LEU A 158 -6.89 10.05 -41.42
CA LEU A 158 -6.19 8.86 -41.90
C LEU A 158 -6.35 7.68 -40.95
N VAL A 159 -6.37 6.48 -41.53
CA VAL A 159 -6.10 5.24 -40.79
C VAL A 159 -4.64 4.88 -41.02
N ILE A 160 -3.86 4.67 -39.95
CA ILE A 160 -2.44 4.29 -40.06
C ILE A 160 -2.19 3.04 -39.20
N ASN A 161 -1.81 1.94 -39.83
CA ASN A 161 -1.79 0.62 -39.18
C ASN A 161 -0.71 -0.32 -39.73
N ASP A 162 -0.48 -1.42 -39.02
CA ASP A 162 0.34 -2.57 -39.45
C ASP A 162 1.83 -2.25 -39.72
N PHE A 163 2.40 -1.24 -39.06
CA PHE A 163 3.85 -0.93 -39.17
C PHE A 163 4.68 -1.85 -38.26
N HIS A 164 5.15 -2.99 -38.80
CA HIS A 164 5.93 -4.03 -38.12
C HIS A 164 7.33 -4.27 -38.72
N PRO A 165 8.31 -3.36 -38.53
CA PRO A 165 9.64 -3.55 -39.06
C PRO A 165 10.45 -4.55 -38.23
N GLY A 166 10.27 -5.85 -38.46
CA GLY A 166 11.10 -6.90 -37.87
C GLY A 166 11.27 -6.86 -36.34
N ILE A 167 12.25 -7.58 -35.81
CA ILE A 167 12.47 -7.77 -34.36
C ILE A 167 13.32 -6.67 -33.69
N ASN A 168 13.88 -5.73 -34.45
CA ASN A 168 14.85 -4.74 -33.95
C ASN A 168 14.55 -3.27 -34.33
N ASP A 169 13.51 -2.99 -35.12
CA ASP A 169 13.14 -1.62 -35.49
C ASP A 169 11.78 -1.24 -34.88
N SER A 170 11.61 0.05 -34.61
CA SER A 170 10.38 0.60 -34.02
C SER A 170 9.47 1.17 -35.11
N GLY A 171 8.40 0.44 -35.47
CA GLY A 171 7.39 0.94 -36.41
C GLY A 171 6.32 1.76 -35.69
N ASN A 172 6.41 3.08 -35.76
CA ASN A 172 5.35 3.96 -35.25
C ASN A 172 4.33 4.26 -36.35
N GLY A 173 3.08 4.53 -35.98
CA GLY A 173 2.10 5.09 -36.93
C GLY A 173 2.55 6.46 -37.42
N ILE A 174 2.77 7.39 -36.47
CA ILE A 174 3.33 8.72 -36.73
C ILE A 174 4.52 8.96 -35.81
N LEU A 175 5.65 9.36 -36.39
CA LEU A 175 6.87 9.76 -35.70
C LEU A 175 7.05 11.29 -35.85
N ILE A 176 7.08 12.02 -34.75
CA ILE A 176 7.22 13.47 -34.72
C ILE A 176 8.64 13.85 -34.28
N GLN A 177 9.35 14.56 -35.14
CA GLN A 177 10.75 15.00 -34.98
C GLN A 177 10.92 16.52 -35.19
N SER A 178 9.82 17.26 -35.29
CA SER A 178 9.77 18.73 -35.33
C SER A 178 8.75 19.29 -34.32
N SER A 179 8.66 20.62 -34.23
CA SER A 179 7.78 21.35 -33.30
C SER A 179 6.42 21.70 -33.92
N GLY A 180 5.43 22.07 -33.10
CA GLY A 180 4.19 22.70 -33.57
C GLY A 180 3.24 21.81 -34.38
N ASN A 181 3.46 20.49 -34.45
CA ASN A 181 2.65 19.60 -35.27
C ASN A 181 1.32 19.22 -34.61
N LYS A 182 0.36 18.80 -35.42
CA LYS A 182 -0.98 18.39 -35.00
C LYS A 182 -1.35 17.03 -35.56
N VAL A 183 -1.86 16.15 -34.72
CA VAL A 183 -2.40 14.84 -35.10
C VAL A 183 -3.85 14.78 -34.67
N GLU A 184 -4.80 14.89 -35.61
CA GLU A 184 -6.21 15.15 -35.30
C GLU A 184 -7.15 14.19 -36.07
N GLY A 185 -8.13 13.59 -35.41
CA GLY A 185 -9.20 12.84 -36.07
C GLY A 185 -8.73 11.62 -36.88
N ASN A 186 -7.64 10.95 -36.46
CA ASN A 186 -7.06 9.77 -37.10
C ASN A 186 -7.38 8.48 -36.35
N PHE A 187 -7.33 7.34 -37.04
CA PHE A 187 -7.37 6.00 -36.44
C PHE A 187 -5.99 5.34 -36.55
N LEU A 188 -5.29 5.17 -35.44
CA LEU A 188 -3.89 4.73 -35.37
C LEU A 188 -3.79 3.36 -34.70
N GLY A 189 -3.50 2.32 -35.49
CA GLY A 189 -3.39 0.93 -35.05
C GLY A 189 -4.71 0.12 -35.10
N THR A 190 -5.71 0.61 -35.82
CA THR A 190 -7.01 -0.08 -36.01
C THR A 190 -7.39 -0.19 -37.49
N THR A 191 -8.47 -0.92 -37.77
CA THR A 191 -9.14 -0.93 -39.08
C THR A 191 -9.84 0.40 -39.37
N THR A 192 -10.34 0.60 -40.60
CA THR A 192 -11.21 1.74 -40.94
C THR A 192 -12.50 1.79 -40.13
N GLY A 193 -12.93 0.66 -39.57
CA GLY A 193 -14.09 0.60 -38.67
C GLY A 193 -13.77 1.10 -37.26
N GLY A 194 -12.50 1.18 -36.88
CA GLY A 194 -12.06 1.48 -35.51
C GLY A 194 -12.53 0.44 -34.49
N ASP A 195 -12.91 -0.75 -34.92
CA ASP A 195 -13.54 -1.82 -34.14
C ASP A 195 -12.68 -3.10 -34.05
N ALA A 196 -11.55 -3.13 -34.74
CA ALA A 196 -10.55 -4.20 -34.64
C ALA A 196 -9.13 -3.64 -34.70
N GLY A 197 -8.21 -4.27 -33.96
CA GLY A 197 -6.80 -3.89 -33.91
C GLY A 197 -6.01 -4.38 -35.12
N LEU A 198 -5.17 -3.50 -35.65
CA LEU A 198 -4.11 -3.75 -36.63
C LEU A 198 -2.92 -2.88 -36.21
N GLY A 199 -2.36 -3.22 -35.05
CA GLY A 199 -1.42 -2.37 -34.32
C GLY A 199 -0.17 -1.98 -35.11
N ASN A 200 0.44 -0.87 -34.71
CA ASN A 200 1.84 -0.62 -35.03
C ASN A 200 2.73 -1.30 -33.98
N SER A 201 3.88 -1.83 -34.40
CA SER A 201 4.82 -2.56 -33.50
C SER A 201 5.37 -1.72 -32.35
N SER A 202 5.43 -0.40 -32.50
CA SER A 202 5.86 0.56 -31.48
C SER A 202 4.67 1.40 -31.01
N SER A 203 4.65 2.70 -31.33
CA SER A 203 3.64 3.64 -30.84
C SER A 203 2.64 4.00 -31.93
N GLY A 204 1.38 4.27 -31.57
CA GLY A 204 0.46 4.95 -32.49
C GLY A 204 1.00 6.32 -32.89
N VAL A 205 1.42 7.10 -31.89
CA VAL A 205 2.16 8.36 -32.07
C VAL A 205 3.40 8.36 -31.17
N SER A 206 4.57 8.72 -31.72
CA SER A 206 5.79 8.98 -30.94
C SER A 206 6.28 10.40 -31.20
N VAL A 207 6.45 11.21 -30.16
CA VAL A 207 7.11 12.51 -30.20
C VAL A 207 8.54 12.31 -29.72
N GLY A 208 9.53 12.49 -30.59
CA GLY A 208 10.93 12.16 -30.32
C GLY A 208 11.32 10.75 -30.79
N GLY A 209 12.56 10.36 -30.50
CA GLY A 209 13.15 9.07 -30.93
C GLY A 209 14.60 8.91 -30.48
N ILE A 210 15.13 7.69 -30.50
CA ILE A 210 16.41 7.27 -29.86
C ILE A 210 17.63 8.11 -30.30
N PHE A 211 17.58 8.76 -31.46
CA PHE A 211 18.67 9.58 -32.00
C PHE A 211 18.28 11.05 -32.21
N ASN A 212 17.15 11.49 -31.66
CA ASN A 212 16.74 12.88 -31.80
C ASN A 212 17.52 13.77 -30.82
N THR A 213 18.14 14.82 -31.33
CA THR A 213 18.81 15.85 -30.52
C THR A 213 18.08 17.20 -30.57
N ASN A 214 16.96 17.26 -31.28
CA ASN A 214 16.17 18.48 -31.46
C ASN A 214 15.20 18.66 -30.29
N THR A 215 15.09 19.89 -29.78
CA THR A 215 14.03 20.25 -28.83
C THR A 215 12.68 20.34 -29.58
N LEU A 216 11.70 19.51 -29.19
CA LEU A 216 10.40 19.43 -29.87
C LEU A 216 9.33 20.13 -29.03
N VAL A 217 8.88 21.32 -29.43
CA VAL A 217 8.00 22.17 -28.60
C VAL A 217 6.61 22.26 -29.22
N GLY A 218 5.57 22.23 -28.38
CA GLY A 218 4.23 22.66 -28.79
C GLY A 218 3.52 21.71 -29.76
N ASN A 219 3.78 20.41 -29.67
CA ASN A 219 3.08 19.41 -30.47
C ASN A 219 1.73 19.04 -29.82
N THR A 220 0.69 18.88 -30.63
CA THR A 220 -0.67 18.55 -30.18
C THR A 220 -1.16 17.22 -30.77
N ILE A 221 -1.65 16.34 -29.92
CA ILE A 221 -2.24 15.06 -30.30
C ILE A 221 -3.70 15.08 -29.86
N GLY A 222 -4.59 15.21 -30.85
CA GLY A 222 -6.01 15.44 -30.69
C GLY A 222 -6.33 16.93 -30.59
N GLY A 223 -7.37 17.28 -29.84
CA GLY A 223 -7.82 18.67 -29.69
C GLY A 223 -9.15 18.78 -28.94
N PRO A 224 -9.56 20.00 -28.55
CA PRO A 224 -10.82 20.23 -27.85
C PRO A 224 -12.06 20.05 -28.74
N ALA A 225 -11.93 20.14 -30.07
CA ALA A 225 -13.06 19.95 -30.95
C ALA A 225 -13.35 18.45 -31.12
N LEU A 226 -14.63 18.10 -31.25
CA LEU A 226 -15.04 16.69 -31.46
C LEU A 226 -14.36 16.07 -32.69
N ALA A 227 -14.13 16.87 -33.74
CA ALA A 227 -13.47 16.45 -34.98
C ALA A 227 -12.00 16.05 -34.80
N ASP A 228 -11.34 16.52 -33.74
CA ASP A 228 -9.90 16.32 -33.51
C ASP A 228 -9.62 14.98 -32.81
N ARG A 229 -10.65 14.29 -32.30
CA ARG A 229 -10.54 13.03 -31.55
C ARG A 229 -9.91 11.90 -32.36
N ASN A 230 -8.71 11.50 -31.98
CA ASN A 230 -8.09 10.29 -32.52
C ASN A 230 -8.59 9.03 -31.81
N VAL A 231 -8.50 7.88 -32.50
CA VAL A 231 -8.57 6.53 -31.92
C VAL A 231 -7.17 5.93 -32.01
N ILE A 232 -6.53 5.64 -30.87
CA ILE A 232 -5.12 5.21 -30.79
C ILE A 232 -5.04 3.91 -29.99
N SER A 233 -5.11 2.80 -30.70
CA SER A 233 -5.40 1.50 -30.11
C SER A 233 -4.70 0.36 -30.86
N GLY A 234 -4.52 -0.80 -30.23
CA GLY A 234 -3.88 -1.97 -30.84
C GLY A 234 -2.35 -1.91 -30.94
N ASN A 235 -1.71 -0.81 -30.55
CA ASN A 235 -0.25 -0.62 -30.65
C ASN A 235 0.49 -1.20 -29.43
N THR A 236 1.82 -1.16 -29.40
CA THR A 236 2.55 -1.43 -28.14
C THR A 236 2.35 -0.30 -27.14
N LEU A 237 2.57 0.94 -27.59
CA LEU A 237 2.24 2.16 -26.85
C LEU A 237 1.17 2.93 -27.61
N GLY A 238 0.21 3.55 -26.94
CA GLY A 238 -0.70 4.47 -27.62
C GLY A 238 0.05 5.71 -28.09
N ILE A 239 0.49 6.52 -27.12
CA ILE A 239 1.29 7.74 -27.33
C ILE A 239 2.58 7.66 -26.52
N ASN A 240 3.71 7.94 -27.14
CA ASN A 240 5.01 8.08 -26.49
C ASN A 240 5.51 9.53 -26.61
N VAL A 241 5.75 10.20 -25.49
CA VAL A 241 6.35 11.54 -25.40
C VAL A 241 7.79 11.38 -24.94
N GLY A 242 8.73 11.38 -25.88
CA GLY A 242 10.16 11.20 -25.66
C GLY A 242 10.80 12.32 -24.84
N LEU A 243 12.05 12.10 -24.42
CA LEU A 243 12.79 12.99 -23.51
C LEU A 243 13.03 14.39 -24.11
N GLU A 244 13.06 14.50 -25.44
CA GLU A 244 13.33 15.74 -26.15
C GLU A 244 12.09 16.63 -26.33
N ALA A 245 10.90 16.09 -25.99
CA ALA A 245 9.64 16.78 -26.14
C ALA A 245 9.38 17.73 -24.97
N LEU A 246 8.93 18.94 -25.30
CA LEU A 246 8.48 19.97 -24.38
C LEU A 246 7.09 20.44 -24.78
N ASP A 247 6.26 20.81 -23.82
CA ASP A 247 4.99 21.50 -24.10
C ASP A 247 4.07 20.70 -25.04
N THR A 248 4.02 19.38 -24.84
CA THR A 248 3.18 18.48 -25.64
C THR A 248 1.78 18.42 -25.05
N HIS A 249 0.77 18.60 -25.89
CA HIS A 249 -0.63 18.64 -25.50
C HIS A 249 -1.36 17.42 -26.05
N ILE A 250 -2.05 16.67 -25.19
CA ILE A 250 -2.77 15.44 -25.56
C ILE A 250 -4.22 15.61 -25.15
N PHE A 251 -5.13 15.83 -26.10
CA PHE A 251 -6.53 16.20 -25.82
C PHE A 251 -7.54 15.33 -26.54
N GLY A 252 -8.61 14.94 -25.83
CA GLY A 252 -9.83 14.44 -26.45
C GLY A 252 -9.71 13.11 -27.20
N ASN A 253 -8.67 12.30 -26.94
CA ASN A 253 -8.41 11.05 -27.66
C ASN A 253 -9.11 9.84 -27.02
N LEU A 254 -9.37 8.79 -27.82
CA LEU A 254 -9.73 7.45 -27.37
C LEU A 254 -8.51 6.54 -27.48
N ILE A 255 -8.00 6.02 -26.36
CA ILE A 255 -6.72 5.31 -26.29
C ILE A 255 -6.91 3.94 -25.63
N GLY A 256 -6.65 2.87 -26.40
CA GLY A 256 -6.82 1.47 -25.97
C GLY A 256 -8.26 0.94 -26.08
N THR A 257 -9.15 1.72 -26.70
CA THR A 257 -10.56 1.38 -26.91
C THR A 257 -10.91 1.34 -28.39
N ASP A 258 -12.07 0.77 -28.72
CA ASP A 258 -12.67 0.91 -30.04
C ASP A 258 -13.18 2.35 -30.27
N ARG A 259 -13.65 2.62 -31.48
CA ARG A 259 -14.18 3.95 -31.82
C ARG A 259 -15.39 4.36 -30.97
N THR A 260 -16.14 3.42 -30.39
CA THR A 260 -17.27 3.77 -29.51
C THR A 260 -16.82 4.12 -28.09
N GLY A 261 -15.66 3.59 -27.68
CA GLY A 261 -15.14 3.70 -26.32
C GLY A 261 -15.79 2.70 -25.36
N GLU A 262 -16.51 1.71 -25.87
CA GLU A 262 -17.20 0.68 -25.06
C GLU A 262 -16.44 -0.64 -25.02
N PHE A 263 -15.58 -0.91 -26.02
CA PHE A 263 -14.81 -2.15 -26.11
C PHE A 263 -13.32 -1.89 -26.10
N ALA A 264 -12.54 -2.81 -25.53
CA ALA A 264 -11.10 -2.71 -25.51
C ALA A 264 -10.50 -3.13 -26.86
N ILE A 265 -9.60 -2.31 -27.38
CA ILE A 265 -8.63 -2.70 -28.42
C ILE A 265 -7.26 -2.38 -27.81
N PRO A 266 -6.73 -3.29 -26.97
CA PRO A 266 -5.65 -2.94 -26.06
C PRO A 266 -4.41 -2.43 -26.78
N ASN A 267 -3.82 -1.35 -26.26
CA ASN A 267 -2.38 -1.20 -26.45
C ASN A 267 -1.69 -2.19 -25.50
N THR A 268 -0.71 -2.94 -26.02
CA THR A 268 -0.14 -4.12 -25.33
C THR A 268 0.83 -3.78 -24.19
N ASN A 269 1.05 -2.49 -23.94
CA ASN A 269 1.77 -2.00 -22.77
C ASN A 269 1.07 -0.81 -22.11
N THR A 270 1.34 0.41 -22.58
CA THR A 270 0.91 1.66 -21.94
C THR A 270 0.11 2.53 -22.90
N GLY A 271 -0.99 3.12 -22.43
CA GLY A 271 -1.78 4.06 -23.23
C GLY A 271 -0.98 5.33 -23.56
N ILE A 272 -0.51 6.06 -22.56
CA ILE A 272 0.33 7.26 -22.72
C ILE A 272 1.60 7.14 -21.86
N ARG A 273 2.78 7.22 -22.47
CA ARG A 273 4.07 7.26 -21.78
C ARG A 273 4.71 8.63 -21.93
N VAL A 274 5.17 9.22 -20.82
CA VAL A 274 5.78 10.55 -20.77
C VAL A 274 7.20 10.48 -20.19
N GLY A 275 8.17 10.81 -21.04
CA GLY A 275 9.54 11.15 -20.66
C GLY A 275 9.88 12.64 -20.81
N GLY A 276 9.16 13.36 -21.69
CA GLY A 276 9.34 14.79 -21.92
C GLY A 276 8.72 15.70 -20.85
N ASN A 277 9.12 16.98 -20.83
CA ASN A 277 8.69 17.94 -19.80
C ASN A 277 7.53 18.83 -20.25
N ASN A 278 6.82 19.44 -19.29
CA ASN A 278 5.70 20.35 -19.53
C ASN A 278 4.59 19.71 -20.37
N THR A 279 4.30 18.43 -20.15
CA THR A 279 3.25 17.72 -20.91
C THR A 279 1.88 17.98 -20.29
N GLN A 280 0.86 18.25 -21.09
CA GLN A 280 -0.53 18.32 -20.65
C GLN A 280 -1.34 17.16 -21.23
N ILE A 281 -1.89 16.33 -20.36
CA ILE A 281 -2.76 15.21 -20.71
C ILE A 281 -4.19 15.55 -20.29
N GLY A 282 -5.01 15.90 -21.26
CA GLY A 282 -6.37 16.33 -21.05
C GLY A 282 -6.47 17.77 -20.51
N GLY A 283 -7.70 18.23 -20.31
CA GLY A 283 -7.98 19.61 -19.90
C GLY A 283 -9.34 19.73 -19.20
N ALA A 284 -9.60 20.90 -18.64
CA ALA A 284 -10.83 21.17 -17.89
C ALA A 284 -12.01 21.56 -18.80
N GLY A 285 -11.73 21.92 -20.05
CA GLY A 285 -12.73 22.23 -21.07
C GLY A 285 -13.46 20.99 -21.58
N VAL A 286 -14.69 21.20 -22.06
CA VAL A 286 -15.48 20.13 -22.69
C VAL A 286 -14.74 19.60 -23.92
N GLY A 287 -14.55 18.28 -23.98
CA GLY A 287 -13.87 17.61 -25.10
C GLY A 287 -12.35 17.51 -24.95
N GLU A 288 -11.73 18.19 -23.97
CA GLU A 288 -10.28 18.14 -23.76
C GLU A 288 -9.82 16.86 -23.07
N GLY A 289 -10.65 16.26 -22.22
CA GLY A 289 -10.34 15.00 -21.51
C GLY A 289 -10.19 13.79 -22.43
N ASN A 290 -9.13 12.99 -22.24
CA ASN A 290 -8.93 11.74 -22.96
C ASN A 290 -9.68 10.58 -22.27
N VAL A 291 -9.99 9.54 -23.05
CA VAL A 291 -10.39 8.22 -22.54
C VAL A 291 -9.21 7.28 -22.69
N VAL A 292 -8.62 6.83 -21.59
CA VAL A 292 -7.44 5.96 -21.55
C VAL A 292 -7.80 4.67 -20.83
N SER A 293 -8.21 3.65 -21.60
CA SER A 293 -8.84 2.45 -21.07
C SER A 293 -8.49 1.22 -21.89
N GLY A 294 -8.62 0.02 -21.30
CA GLY A 294 -8.33 -1.24 -22.00
C GLY A 294 -6.84 -1.53 -22.27
N ASN A 295 -5.90 -0.76 -21.72
CA ASN A 295 -4.45 -0.97 -21.93
C ASN A 295 -3.92 -2.03 -20.95
N THR A 296 -3.08 -2.95 -21.42
CA THR A 296 -2.78 -4.19 -20.66
C THR A 296 -1.90 -3.99 -19.42
N VAL A 297 -1.07 -2.95 -19.37
CA VAL A 297 -0.15 -2.72 -18.24
C VAL A 297 -0.47 -1.41 -17.52
N ARG A 298 -0.55 -0.28 -18.23
CA ARG A 298 -0.77 1.05 -17.64
C ARG A 298 -1.67 1.91 -18.52
N GLY A 299 -2.53 2.72 -17.92
CA GLY A 299 -3.20 3.81 -18.63
C GLY A 299 -2.19 4.90 -18.98
N ILE A 300 -1.68 5.59 -17.97
CA ILE A 300 -0.70 6.68 -18.10
C ILE A 300 0.54 6.36 -17.27
N ASN A 301 1.74 6.51 -17.85
CA ASN A 301 3.01 6.45 -17.15
C ASN A 301 3.78 7.76 -17.35
N VAL A 302 4.09 8.45 -16.26
CA VAL A 302 5.01 9.58 -16.25
C VAL A 302 6.31 9.10 -15.60
N GLY A 303 7.32 8.88 -16.43
CA GLY A 303 8.65 8.50 -15.96
C GLY A 303 9.48 9.73 -15.66
N THR A 304 10.55 9.97 -16.42
CA THR A 304 11.47 11.10 -16.20
C THR A 304 10.86 12.49 -16.48
N GLY A 305 9.62 12.57 -16.97
CA GLY A 305 8.97 13.82 -17.32
C GLY A 305 8.67 14.68 -16.08
N SER A 306 8.96 15.97 -16.17
CA SER A 306 8.67 16.97 -15.13
C SER A 306 7.58 17.95 -15.57
N ASN A 307 6.91 18.59 -14.60
CA ASN A 307 5.87 19.61 -14.84
C ASN A 307 4.70 19.08 -15.69
N THR A 308 4.34 17.80 -15.53
CA THR A 308 3.22 17.20 -16.27
C THR A 308 1.90 17.46 -15.54
N THR A 309 0.87 17.80 -16.31
CA THR A 309 -0.50 17.96 -15.81
C THR A 309 -1.42 16.92 -16.43
N VAL A 310 -2.27 16.29 -15.62
CA VAL A 310 -3.23 15.27 -16.05
C VAL A 310 -4.61 15.73 -15.61
N LEU A 311 -5.46 16.20 -16.54
CA LEU A 311 -6.73 16.89 -16.22
C LEU A 311 -7.91 16.29 -16.99
N GLY A 312 -9.05 16.13 -16.32
CA GLY A 312 -10.34 15.83 -16.94
C GLY A 312 -10.43 14.49 -17.70
N ASN A 313 -9.50 13.55 -17.50
CA ASN A 313 -9.47 12.28 -18.23
C ASN A 313 -10.40 11.23 -17.58
N ILE A 314 -10.85 10.27 -18.39
CA ILE A 314 -11.50 9.03 -17.95
C ILE A 314 -10.51 7.89 -18.13
N ILE A 315 -10.18 7.18 -17.04
CA ILE A 315 -9.10 6.18 -17.00
C ILE A 315 -9.62 4.88 -16.38
N GLY A 316 -9.70 3.82 -17.20
CA GLY A 316 -10.14 2.48 -16.79
C GLY A 316 -11.65 2.24 -16.89
N LEU A 317 -12.41 3.20 -17.44
CA LEU A 317 -13.85 3.09 -17.71
C LEU A 317 -14.15 3.25 -19.21
N THR A 318 -15.38 2.93 -19.63
CA THR A 318 -15.87 3.25 -20.98
C THR A 318 -15.91 4.76 -21.21
N ALA A 319 -16.06 5.21 -22.45
CA ALA A 319 -16.09 6.65 -22.78
C ALA A 319 -17.27 7.40 -22.14
N ALA A 320 -18.34 6.71 -21.75
CA ALA A 320 -19.43 7.29 -20.95
C ALA A 320 -19.06 7.47 -19.46
N GLY A 321 -18.01 6.78 -18.98
CA GLY A 321 -17.51 6.85 -17.62
C GLY A 321 -18.41 6.16 -16.59
N THR A 322 -19.18 5.16 -17.01
CA THR A 322 -20.19 4.47 -16.18
C THR A 322 -19.97 2.97 -16.04
N SER A 323 -19.14 2.35 -16.89
CA SER A 323 -18.82 0.91 -16.84
C SER A 323 -17.31 0.70 -16.90
N VAL A 324 -16.83 -0.39 -16.30
CA VAL A 324 -15.39 -0.70 -16.26
C VAL A 324 -14.88 -1.12 -17.64
N LEU A 325 -13.72 -0.60 -18.02
CA LEU A 325 -12.94 -1.02 -19.18
C LEU A 325 -11.45 -1.00 -18.77
N PRO A 326 -11.03 -1.98 -17.95
CA PRO A 326 -9.85 -1.85 -17.09
C PRO A 326 -8.56 -1.61 -17.87
N ASN A 327 -7.68 -0.75 -17.35
CA ASN A 327 -6.25 -0.91 -17.59
C ASN A 327 -5.64 -1.87 -16.55
N GLY A 328 -4.34 -2.17 -16.66
CA GLY A 328 -3.56 -2.71 -15.54
C GLY A 328 -3.56 -1.74 -14.34
N ARG A 329 -2.66 -0.75 -14.35
CA ARG A 329 -2.69 0.43 -13.46
C ARG A 329 -3.37 1.61 -14.16
N GLY A 330 -3.98 2.51 -13.38
CA GLY A 330 -4.49 3.78 -13.91
C GLY A 330 -3.37 4.74 -14.31
N ILE A 331 -2.73 5.36 -13.32
CA ILE A 331 -1.61 6.30 -13.48
C ILE A 331 -0.42 5.82 -12.65
N LEU A 332 0.79 5.76 -13.24
CA LEU A 332 2.05 5.49 -12.55
C LEU A 332 3.02 6.67 -12.72
N LEU A 333 3.58 7.16 -11.62
CA LEU A 333 4.67 8.13 -11.59
C LEU A 333 5.95 7.45 -11.08
N ASP A 334 7.00 7.37 -11.88
CA ASP A 334 8.25 6.69 -11.53
C ASP A 334 9.49 7.44 -12.04
N ASN A 335 10.68 6.86 -11.90
CA ASN A 335 11.92 7.36 -12.49
C ASN A 335 12.22 8.85 -12.19
N SER A 336 11.99 9.25 -10.94
CA SER A 336 12.22 10.62 -10.47
C SER A 336 11.34 11.70 -11.13
N ALA A 337 10.13 11.33 -11.60
CA ALA A 337 9.11 12.30 -12.01
C ALA A 337 8.94 13.41 -10.97
N THR A 338 8.85 14.67 -11.39
CA THR A 338 8.66 15.77 -10.43
C THR A 338 7.76 16.89 -10.92
N ASN A 339 7.13 17.60 -9.97
CA ASN A 339 6.18 18.67 -10.21
C ASN A 339 4.97 18.20 -11.03
N ILE A 340 4.36 17.09 -10.62
CA ILE A 340 3.25 16.46 -11.33
C ILE A 340 1.93 16.91 -10.70
N THR A 341 0.97 17.32 -11.52
CA THR A 341 -0.39 17.64 -11.06
C THR A 341 -1.40 16.67 -11.69
N ILE A 342 -2.10 15.91 -10.86
CA ILE A 342 -3.19 15.02 -11.27
C ILE A 342 -4.51 15.61 -10.78
N GLY A 343 -5.31 16.10 -11.72
CA GLY A 343 -6.57 16.79 -11.47
C GLY A 343 -6.39 18.28 -11.19
N GLY A 344 -7.46 18.98 -10.83
CA GLY A 344 -7.42 20.42 -10.62
C GLY A 344 -8.63 20.94 -9.84
N SER A 345 -8.53 22.18 -9.35
CA SER A 345 -9.55 22.84 -8.52
C SER A 345 -10.69 23.48 -9.32
N GLY A 346 -10.65 23.43 -10.65
CA GLY A 346 -11.72 23.90 -11.52
C GLY A 346 -12.72 22.79 -11.85
N THR A 347 -13.98 23.14 -12.08
CA THR A 347 -14.98 22.21 -12.62
C THR A 347 -14.46 21.56 -13.91
N GLY A 348 -14.53 20.23 -14.00
CA GLY A 348 -14.04 19.48 -15.17
C GLY A 348 -12.53 19.17 -15.15
N ALA A 349 -11.75 19.75 -14.24
CA ALA A 349 -10.31 19.50 -14.17
C ALA A 349 -9.96 18.15 -13.50
N GLY A 350 -10.84 17.61 -12.66
CA GLY A 350 -10.67 16.32 -12.00
C GLY A 350 -10.79 15.12 -12.95
N ASN A 351 -9.87 14.16 -12.82
CA ASN A 351 -9.93 12.90 -13.57
C ASN A 351 -10.91 11.92 -12.90
N VAL A 352 -11.39 10.94 -13.67
CA VAL A 352 -12.11 9.76 -13.18
C VAL A 352 -11.23 8.53 -13.38
N ILE A 353 -10.80 7.89 -12.29
CA ILE A 353 -9.77 6.84 -12.29
C ILE A 353 -10.29 5.62 -11.54
N SER A 354 -10.80 4.65 -12.28
CA SER A 354 -11.68 3.61 -11.71
C SER A 354 -11.60 2.32 -12.51
N GLY A 355 -11.97 1.21 -11.89
CA GLY A 355 -12.07 -0.09 -12.54
C GLY A 355 -10.75 -0.70 -13.02
N ASN A 356 -9.60 -0.15 -12.65
CA ASN A 356 -8.30 -0.71 -13.05
C ASN A 356 -8.01 -2.01 -12.28
N PHE A 357 -7.27 -2.95 -12.91
CA PHE A 357 -6.91 -4.24 -12.32
C PHE A 357 -5.94 -4.14 -11.14
N GLU A 358 -5.25 -3.01 -11.00
CA GLU A 358 -4.34 -2.74 -9.89
C GLU A 358 -4.72 -1.43 -9.17
N VAL A 359 -3.76 -0.54 -8.94
CA VAL A 359 -3.94 0.75 -8.24
C VAL A 359 -4.49 1.80 -9.21
N GLY A 360 -5.33 2.71 -8.70
CA GLY A 360 -5.75 3.89 -9.45
C GLY A 360 -4.59 4.83 -9.78
N ILE A 361 -3.88 5.32 -8.76
CA ILE A 361 -2.69 6.17 -8.88
C ILE A 361 -1.55 5.58 -8.04
N GLU A 362 -0.40 5.35 -8.66
CA GLU A 362 0.83 4.93 -7.97
C GLU A 362 1.88 6.04 -8.11
N ILE A 363 2.36 6.56 -6.97
CA ILE A 363 3.37 7.62 -6.87
C ILE A 363 4.66 7.01 -6.33
N GLY A 364 5.70 6.98 -7.17
CA GLY A 364 6.91 6.20 -6.92
C GLY A 364 6.76 4.76 -7.42
N SER A 365 7.77 3.93 -7.15
CA SER A 365 7.82 2.54 -7.59
C SER A 365 8.35 1.64 -6.47
N SER A 366 7.72 0.48 -6.29
CA SER A 366 8.20 -0.55 -5.36
C SER A 366 9.44 -1.31 -5.84
N VAL A 367 9.92 -1.07 -7.08
CA VAL A 367 11.06 -1.79 -7.68
C VAL A 367 12.36 -0.98 -7.77
N GLY A 368 12.49 0.11 -7.01
CA GLY A 368 13.75 0.86 -6.88
C GLY A 368 14.01 1.90 -7.97
N ASP A 369 13.05 2.15 -8.86
CA ASP A 369 13.06 3.32 -9.72
C ASP A 369 12.82 4.56 -8.84
N GLY A 370 13.72 5.55 -8.86
CA GLY A 370 13.74 6.65 -7.89
C GLY A 370 12.39 7.35 -7.65
N PRO A 371 12.15 7.89 -6.44
CA PRO A 371 10.83 8.36 -6.02
C PRO A 371 10.34 9.56 -6.83
N ALA A 372 9.04 9.58 -7.12
CA ALA A 372 8.38 10.77 -7.67
C ALA A 372 8.15 11.80 -6.55
N ASN A 373 8.45 13.08 -6.80
CA ASN A 373 8.41 14.14 -5.78
C ASN A 373 7.64 15.38 -6.24
N ASN A 374 7.15 16.19 -5.30
CA ASN A 374 6.35 17.39 -5.58
C ASN A 374 5.09 17.06 -6.40
N VAL A 375 4.30 16.08 -5.94
CA VAL A 375 3.09 15.63 -6.63
C VAL A 375 1.86 16.24 -5.97
N THR A 376 0.96 16.81 -6.76
CA THR A 376 -0.34 17.30 -6.30
C THR A 376 -1.46 16.46 -6.93
N VAL A 377 -2.29 15.82 -6.12
CA VAL A 377 -3.46 15.05 -6.57
C VAL A 377 -4.71 15.72 -6.02
N ARG A 378 -5.55 16.33 -6.87
CA ARG A 378 -6.70 17.13 -6.38
C ARG A 378 -7.93 17.07 -7.29
N GLY A 379 -9.11 17.14 -6.69
CA GLY A 379 -10.40 17.19 -7.38
C GLY A 379 -10.77 15.93 -8.19
N ASN A 380 -10.05 14.82 -8.04
CA ASN A 380 -10.28 13.59 -8.79
C ASN A 380 -11.41 12.74 -8.18
N LYS A 381 -11.99 11.86 -9.00
CA LYS A 381 -12.90 10.78 -8.58
C LYS A 381 -12.19 9.44 -8.80
N ILE A 382 -11.99 8.68 -7.73
CA ILE A 382 -11.15 7.48 -7.73
C ILE A 382 -11.95 6.31 -7.16
N GLY A 383 -12.22 5.31 -8.01
CA GLY A 383 -13.04 4.13 -7.68
C GLY A 383 -14.56 4.35 -7.80
N THR A 384 -14.98 5.45 -8.42
CA THR A 384 -16.39 5.76 -8.74
C THR A 384 -16.62 5.97 -10.24
N ASP A 385 -17.87 6.15 -10.65
CA ASP A 385 -18.19 6.70 -11.97
C ASP A 385 -17.97 8.23 -12.03
N VAL A 386 -18.25 8.81 -13.21
CA VAL A 386 -18.21 10.26 -13.46
C VAL A 386 -19.14 11.06 -12.53
N SER A 387 -20.19 10.47 -11.95
CA SER A 387 -21.05 11.15 -10.97
C SER A 387 -20.50 11.10 -9.54
N GLY A 388 -19.61 10.15 -9.22
CA GLY A 388 -19.09 9.96 -7.86
C GLY A 388 -19.89 8.96 -7.02
N THR A 389 -20.77 8.16 -7.62
CA THR A 389 -21.79 7.38 -6.89
C THR A 389 -21.75 5.87 -7.13
N LEU A 390 -21.41 5.42 -8.33
CA LEU A 390 -21.33 3.99 -8.64
C LEU A 390 -20.06 3.37 -8.07
N LYS A 391 -20.14 2.12 -7.61
CA LYS A 391 -19.01 1.36 -7.04
C LYS A 391 -18.18 0.73 -8.15
N LEU A 392 -17.18 1.47 -8.64
CA LEU A 392 -16.29 1.05 -9.73
C LEU A 392 -14.84 1.04 -9.26
N GLY A 393 -14.61 0.49 -8.07
CA GLY A 393 -13.31 0.50 -7.38
C GLY A 393 -12.15 0.00 -8.21
N ASN A 394 -10.96 0.56 -7.97
CA ASN A 394 -9.72 -0.08 -8.40
C ASN A 394 -9.43 -1.29 -7.49
N GLN A 395 -8.77 -2.31 -8.03
CA GLN A 395 -8.63 -3.60 -7.35
C GLN A 395 -7.49 -3.67 -6.32
N ASN A 396 -6.56 -2.72 -6.28
CA ASN A 396 -5.44 -2.75 -5.32
C ASN A 396 -5.25 -1.40 -4.60
N GLY A 397 -6.34 -0.72 -4.26
CA GLY A 397 -6.35 0.59 -3.62
C GLY A 397 -6.50 1.78 -4.58
N GLY A 398 -6.82 2.93 -4.01
CA GLY A 398 -7.04 4.16 -4.78
C GLY A 398 -5.73 4.84 -5.16
N ILE A 399 -4.95 5.24 -4.15
CA ILE A 399 -3.65 5.90 -4.29
C ILE A 399 -2.60 5.17 -3.45
N LYS A 400 -1.45 4.84 -4.04
CA LYS A 400 -0.28 4.33 -3.30
C LYS A 400 0.90 5.27 -3.46
N VAL A 401 1.60 5.52 -2.36
CA VAL A 401 2.79 6.38 -2.31
C VAL A 401 3.99 5.60 -1.78
N PHE A 402 5.09 5.66 -2.53
CA PHE A 402 6.37 5.03 -2.22
C PHE A 402 7.49 6.07 -2.18
N GLY A 403 7.98 6.38 -0.97
CA GLY A 403 9.15 7.23 -0.75
C GLY A 403 9.06 8.65 -1.30
N SER A 404 7.87 9.26 -1.31
CA SER A 404 7.62 10.56 -1.96
C SER A 404 7.66 11.73 -0.97
N THR A 405 8.30 12.84 -1.39
CA THR A 405 8.34 14.09 -0.63
C THR A 405 7.66 15.24 -1.37
N GLY A 406 7.12 16.21 -0.62
CA GLY A 406 6.42 17.35 -1.18
C GLY A 406 5.08 16.98 -1.84
N THR A 407 4.49 15.84 -1.46
CA THR A 407 3.26 15.35 -2.07
C THR A 407 2.05 15.82 -1.27
N THR A 408 1.03 16.33 -1.98
CA THR A 408 -0.25 16.74 -1.43
C THR A 408 -1.38 15.99 -2.14
N ILE A 409 -2.19 15.28 -1.38
CA ILE A 409 -3.41 14.63 -1.85
C ILE A 409 -4.58 15.43 -1.30
N GLY A 410 -5.26 16.14 -2.17
CA GLY A 410 -6.36 17.04 -1.86
C GLY A 410 -5.87 18.48 -1.66
N GLY A 411 -6.45 19.18 -0.69
CA GLY A 411 -6.12 20.56 -0.36
C GLY A 411 -7.22 21.23 0.48
N THR A 412 -6.98 22.47 0.89
CA THR A 412 -7.89 23.21 1.78
C THR A 412 -8.95 24.02 1.04
N SER A 413 -8.87 24.15 -0.28
CA SER A 413 -9.93 24.80 -1.06
C SER A 413 -11.10 23.82 -1.29
N PRO A 414 -12.36 24.30 -1.39
CA PRO A 414 -13.54 23.44 -1.51
C PRO A 414 -13.56 22.42 -2.67
N LEU A 415 -12.75 22.63 -3.72
CA LEU A 415 -12.66 21.76 -4.90
C LEU A 415 -11.32 21.02 -5.01
N ASP A 416 -10.42 21.19 -4.04
CA ASP A 416 -9.15 20.45 -4.04
C ASP A 416 -9.35 19.00 -3.58
N GLY A 417 -10.34 18.73 -2.72
CA GLY A 417 -10.64 17.39 -2.20
C GLY A 417 -10.94 16.36 -3.29
N ASN A 418 -10.27 15.22 -3.24
CA ASN A 418 -10.60 14.06 -4.08
C ASN A 418 -11.76 13.28 -3.48
N VAL A 419 -12.55 12.61 -4.32
CA VAL A 419 -13.47 11.54 -3.91
C VAL A 419 -12.76 10.21 -4.13
N ILE A 420 -12.48 9.47 -3.06
CA ILE A 420 -11.73 8.21 -3.08
C ILE A 420 -12.59 7.14 -2.42
N ALA A 421 -13.24 6.31 -3.23
CA ALA A 421 -14.23 5.39 -2.72
C ALA A 421 -14.22 4.03 -3.41
N PHE A 422 -14.70 3.02 -2.69
CA PHE A 422 -14.98 1.68 -3.20
C PHE A 422 -13.78 0.90 -3.74
N ASN A 423 -12.55 1.36 -3.51
CA ASN A 423 -11.35 0.62 -3.89
C ASN A 423 -11.21 -0.62 -3.00
N THR A 424 -10.72 -1.71 -3.57
CA THR A 424 -10.67 -3.03 -2.94
C THR A 424 -9.24 -3.51 -2.72
N ASN A 425 -9.07 -4.57 -1.91
CA ASN A 425 -7.82 -5.24 -1.51
C ASN A 425 -6.74 -4.37 -0.82
N ALA A 426 -6.87 -3.05 -0.79
CA ALA A 426 -6.00 -2.13 -0.05
C ALA A 426 -6.78 -0.89 0.40
N ALA A 427 -6.09 0.05 1.06
CA ALA A 427 -6.68 1.31 1.51
C ALA A 427 -7.04 2.25 0.35
N GLY A 428 -7.88 3.25 0.64
CA GLY A 428 -8.14 4.37 -0.26
C GLY A 428 -6.84 5.10 -0.62
N ILE A 429 -6.04 5.44 0.39
CA ILE A 429 -4.68 5.97 0.27
C ILE A 429 -3.76 5.11 1.14
N SER A 430 -2.65 4.63 0.59
CA SER A 430 -1.59 3.97 1.35
C SER A 430 -0.26 4.70 1.15
N VAL A 431 0.44 4.98 2.25
CA VAL A 431 1.74 5.64 2.26
C VAL A 431 2.76 4.66 2.84
N SER A 432 3.88 4.47 2.14
CA SER A 432 4.90 3.49 2.53
C SER A 432 6.33 4.03 2.33
N GLU A 433 7.31 3.40 2.97
CA GLU A 433 8.72 3.83 2.96
C GLU A 433 9.70 2.82 2.35
N PHE A 434 9.21 1.89 1.52
CA PHE A 434 10.05 0.84 0.91
C PHE A 434 11.30 1.37 0.17
N VAL A 435 11.28 2.64 -0.27
CA VAL A 435 12.34 3.29 -1.06
C VAL A 435 12.80 4.65 -0.48
N GLY A 436 12.49 4.95 0.79
CA GLY A 436 12.89 6.20 1.47
C GLY A 436 11.74 6.87 2.24
N PRO A 437 11.99 7.99 2.93
CA PRO A 437 10.99 8.64 3.77
C PRO A 437 9.82 9.19 2.93
N SER A 438 8.60 9.04 3.42
CA SER A 438 7.39 9.60 2.79
C SER A 438 6.80 10.72 3.66
N SER A 439 6.57 11.89 3.08
CA SER A 439 5.82 12.98 3.71
C SER A 439 4.72 13.48 2.78
N VAL A 440 3.48 13.13 3.13
CA VAL A 440 2.28 13.29 2.31
C VAL A 440 1.19 13.99 3.10
N ALA A 441 0.84 15.21 2.65
CA ALA A 441 -0.28 15.95 3.21
C ALA A 441 -1.57 15.46 2.57
N ILE A 442 -2.50 14.93 3.36
CA ILE A 442 -3.78 14.38 2.93
C ILE A 442 -4.89 15.28 3.48
N LEU A 443 -5.41 16.18 2.65
CA LEU A 443 -6.26 17.29 3.10
C LEU A 443 -7.59 17.35 2.35
N GLY A 444 -8.69 17.52 3.07
CA GLY A 444 -10.00 17.83 2.51
C GLY A 444 -10.62 16.77 1.59
N ASN A 445 -10.08 15.54 1.56
CA ASN A 445 -10.58 14.46 0.73
C ASN A 445 -11.87 13.85 1.30
N SER A 446 -12.74 13.36 0.42
CA SER A 446 -13.86 12.49 0.74
C SER A 446 -13.43 11.04 0.53
N ILE A 447 -13.19 10.30 1.61
CA ILE A 447 -12.65 8.93 1.58
C ILE A 447 -13.63 7.99 2.27
N PHE A 448 -14.28 7.08 1.53
CA PHE A 448 -15.32 6.20 2.09
C PHE A 448 -15.53 4.91 1.31
N GLY A 449 -16.05 3.86 1.97
CA GLY A 449 -16.36 2.59 1.31
C GLY A 449 -15.17 1.84 0.73
N ASN A 450 -13.93 2.22 1.08
CA ASN A 450 -12.73 1.41 0.88
C ASN A 450 -12.61 0.40 2.06
N ARG A 451 -11.50 -0.35 2.15
CA ARG A 451 -11.13 -1.06 3.39
C ARG A 451 -10.76 -0.01 4.46
N LEU A 452 -9.48 0.30 4.62
CA LEU A 452 -9.06 1.53 5.30
C LEU A 452 -9.14 2.72 4.32
N GLY A 453 -9.34 3.92 4.82
CA GLY A 453 -9.30 5.15 4.04
C GLY A 453 -7.88 5.67 3.87
N ILE A 454 -7.11 5.72 4.94
CA ILE A 454 -5.67 6.04 4.96
C ILE A 454 -4.96 4.91 5.72
N ASP A 455 -3.85 4.42 5.18
CA ASP A 455 -3.00 3.38 5.76
C ASP A 455 -1.53 3.81 5.69
N LEU A 456 -0.89 3.98 6.85
CA LEU A 456 0.53 4.32 6.98
C LEU A 456 1.36 3.04 7.10
N ALA A 457 1.61 2.41 5.97
CA ALA A 457 2.23 1.09 5.87
C ALA A 457 3.76 1.11 6.13
N GLY A 458 4.18 1.19 7.40
CA GLY A 458 5.57 1.03 7.87
C GLY A 458 5.70 0.89 9.40
N GLY A 459 6.82 0.35 9.90
CA GLY A 459 7.10 0.20 11.36
C GLY A 459 7.03 -1.25 11.90
N LYS A 460 7.14 -1.42 13.24
CA LYS A 460 7.04 -2.72 13.97
C LYS A 460 5.66 -3.41 13.84
N GLN A 461 4.71 -2.76 13.19
CA GLN A 461 3.34 -3.18 12.94
C GLN A 461 3.21 -3.45 11.42
N ASN A 462 3.59 -4.64 10.94
CA ASN A 462 3.51 -4.94 9.51
C ASN A 462 2.26 -5.74 9.13
N PHE A 463 1.70 -5.30 8.00
CA PHE A 463 0.58 -5.81 7.19
C PHE A 463 -0.83 -5.39 7.63
N PHE A 464 -1.29 -4.30 7.02
CA PHE A 464 -2.69 -4.01 6.72
C PHE A 464 -3.59 -3.65 7.92
N GLY A 465 -3.14 -2.78 8.81
CA GLY A 465 -3.90 -2.36 10.00
C GLY A 465 -3.76 -0.87 10.31
N VAL A 466 -4.55 -0.42 11.28
CA VAL A 466 -4.53 0.96 11.82
C VAL A 466 -3.31 1.11 12.75
N THR A 467 -2.53 2.17 12.55
CA THR A 467 -1.21 2.40 13.19
C THR A 467 -1.33 2.99 14.59
N GLU A 468 -1.32 2.16 15.65
CA GLU A 468 -1.61 2.60 17.03
C GLU A 468 -0.96 3.92 17.48
N ASN A 469 -1.73 4.78 18.16
CA ASN A 469 -1.18 5.98 18.78
C ASN A 469 -0.14 5.63 19.85
N ASP A 470 1.08 6.20 19.78
CA ASP A 470 2.12 6.02 20.79
C ASP A 470 2.32 7.27 21.69
N THR A 471 3.19 7.15 22.68
CA THR A 471 3.42 8.25 23.62
C THR A 471 4.32 9.31 22.99
N PHE A 472 3.77 10.50 22.76
CA PHE A 472 4.44 11.65 22.14
C PHE A 472 4.83 11.48 20.66
N ASP A 473 4.24 10.52 19.93
CA ASP A 473 4.46 10.38 18.48
C ASP A 473 5.93 10.10 18.16
N SER A 474 6.51 9.17 18.91
CA SER A 474 7.96 8.97 19.03
C SER A 474 8.55 7.99 18.02
N ASP A 475 7.68 7.27 17.30
CA ASP A 475 8.08 6.32 16.28
C ASP A 475 8.39 6.99 14.94
N GLN A 476 8.85 6.18 14.00
CA GLN A 476 9.28 6.61 12.68
C GLN A 476 8.72 5.67 11.64
N GLY A 477 8.39 6.23 10.48
CA GLY A 477 7.80 5.52 9.37
C GLY A 477 7.11 6.49 8.41
N PRO A 478 6.30 5.97 7.47
CA PRO A 478 5.56 6.80 6.52
C PRO A 478 4.72 7.85 7.24
N ASN A 479 4.84 9.12 6.82
CA ASN A 479 4.23 10.26 7.52
C ASN A 479 4.60 10.35 9.02
N GLY A 480 5.79 9.88 9.40
CA GLY A 480 6.20 9.82 10.80
C GLY A 480 5.32 8.93 11.67
N LEU A 481 4.45 8.09 11.07
CA LEU A 481 3.39 7.35 11.78
C LEU A 481 2.48 8.24 12.64
N THR A 482 2.30 9.50 12.22
CA THR A 482 1.62 10.56 12.99
C THR A 482 0.36 10.06 13.70
N ASN A 483 0.32 10.21 15.03
CA ASN A 483 -0.84 9.92 15.86
C ASN A 483 -2.12 10.65 15.38
N TRP A 484 -3.28 9.99 15.41
CA TRP A 484 -4.58 10.63 15.15
C TRP A 484 -5.19 11.26 16.42
N PRO A 485 -6.17 12.18 16.27
CA PRO A 485 -6.83 12.79 17.43
C PRO A 485 -7.80 11.79 18.09
N THR A 486 -7.96 11.89 19.41
CA THR A 486 -8.97 11.13 20.16
C THR A 486 -10.23 11.96 20.29
N LEU A 487 -11.39 11.43 19.89
CA LEU A 487 -12.69 12.10 19.98
C LEU A 487 -13.52 11.52 21.13
N THR A 488 -14.15 12.36 21.95
CA THR A 488 -14.97 11.93 23.11
C THR A 488 -16.17 12.85 23.34
N ASN A 489 -17.07 12.48 24.27
CA ASN A 489 -18.18 13.33 24.72
C ASN A 489 -19.09 13.84 23.60
N LEU A 490 -19.47 12.97 22.64
CA LEU A 490 -20.37 13.33 21.55
C LEU A 490 -21.76 13.74 22.05
N THR A 491 -22.22 14.88 21.57
CA THR A 491 -23.63 15.29 21.55
C THR A 491 -24.02 15.57 20.10
N ASN A 492 -25.04 14.88 19.60
CA ASN A 492 -25.58 15.08 18.25
C ASN A 492 -27.11 15.21 18.33
N SER A 493 -27.65 16.39 18.02
CA SER A 493 -29.09 16.66 18.01
C SER A 493 -29.70 16.63 16.61
N GLY A 494 -28.98 16.15 15.58
CA GLY A 494 -29.37 16.16 14.16
C GLY A 494 -29.23 17.53 13.47
N SER A 495 -29.16 18.61 14.24
CA SER A 495 -28.90 19.98 13.77
C SER A 495 -27.61 20.57 14.31
N ASN A 496 -27.10 20.03 15.42
CA ASN A 496 -25.86 20.45 16.07
C ASN A 496 -25.05 19.20 16.43
N VAL A 497 -23.76 19.25 16.15
CA VAL A 497 -22.78 18.26 16.56
C VAL A 497 -21.75 18.95 17.43
N MET A 498 -21.46 18.33 18.59
CA MET A 498 -20.38 18.76 19.46
C MET A 498 -19.68 17.55 20.07
N PHE A 499 -18.35 17.56 20.09
CA PHE A 499 -17.54 16.56 20.77
C PHE A 499 -16.22 17.18 21.22
N ASP A 500 -15.65 16.61 22.27
CA ASP A 500 -14.32 16.97 22.74
C ASP A 500 -13.29 16.22 21.90
N PHE A 501 -12.12 16.83 21.71
CA PHE A 501 -10.99 16.15 21.08
C PHE A 501 -9.69 16.42 21.82
N SER A 502 -8.78 15.46 21.77
CA SER A 502 -7.42 15.61 22.29
C SER A 502 -6.39 15.08 21.29
N ILE A 503 -5.19 15.65 21.36
CA ILE A 503 -4.02 15.21 20.59
C ILE A 503 -2.88 14.94 21.57
N SER A 504 -2.15 13.86 21.30
CA SER A 504 -0.85 13.54 21.89
C SER A 504 0.12 13.34 20.73
N ALA A 505 0.93 14.35 20.42
CA ALA A 505 1.84 14.36 19.27
C ALA A 505 3.14 15.11 19.60
N GLN A 506 3.93 15.48 18.58
CA GLN A 506 5.19 16.19 18.77
C GLN A 506 5.00 17.50 19.58
N PRO A 507 5.87 17.81 20.57
CA PRO A 507 5.79 19.04 21.36
C PRO A 507 6.00 20.33 20.56
N VAL A 508 5.22 21.37 20.87
CA VAL A 508 5.36 22.72 20.30
C VAL A 508 5.23 22.74 18.77
N THR A 509 4.35 21.90 18.24
CA THR A 509 4.14 21.69 16.80
C THR A 509 2.76 22.21 16.37
N ASN A 510 2.68 22.77 15.17
CA ASN A 510 1.44 23.27 14.59
C ASN A 510 0.73 22.20 13.77
N TYR A 511 -0.46 21.82 14.19
CA TYR A 511 -1.29 20.83 13.52
C TYR A 511 -2.56 21.45 12.96
N ARG A 512 -2.97 20.97 11.79
CA ARG A 512 -4.32 21.14 11.27
C ARG A 512 -5.12 19.88 11.56
N ILE A 513 -6.27 20.03 12.21
CA ILE A 513 -7.21 18.93 12.46
C ILE A 513 -8.34 19.05 11.46
N GLU A 514 -8.71 17.96 10.79
CA GLU A 514 -9.88 17.91 9.92
C GLU A 514 -10.90 16.91 10.47
N PHE A 515 -12.15 17.36 10.60
CA PHE A 515 -13.24 16.58 11.18
C PHE A 515 -14.21 16.14 10.09
N PHE A 516 -14.58 14.86 10.11
CA PHE A 516 -15.37 14.24 9.08
C PHE A 516 -16.61 13.55 9.65
N ALA A 517 -17.64 13.42 8.84
CA ALA A 517 -18.80 12.57 9.10
C ALA A 517 -18.87 11.37 8.15
N LEU A 518 -19.49 10.31 8.66
CA LEU A 518 -19.84 9.08 7.95
C LEU A 518 -21.30 8.72 8.21
N ALA A 519 -21.96 8.14 7.21
CA ALA A 519 -23.24 7.46 7.41
C ALA A 519 -23.01 6.07 8.04
N PRO A 520 -24.02 5.46 8.70
CA PRO A 520 -23.87 4.15 9.36
C PRO A 520 -23.32 3.01 8.53
N GLY A 521 -23.62 2.96 7.24
CA GLY A 521 -23.08 1.95 6.33
C GLY A 521 -21.69 2.26 5.75
N GLN A 522 -21.03 3.34 6.19
CA GLN A 522 -19.73 3.78 5.68
C GLN A 522 -18.60 3.65 6.70
N VAL A 523 -18.91 3.26 7.94
CA VAL A 523 -17.88 2.97 8.94
C VAL A 523 -17.17 1.69 8.52
N ASP A 524 -15.84 1.76 8.37
CA ASP A 524 -15.04 0.58 8.08
C ASP A 524 -15.19 -0.46 9.19
N VAL A 525 -14.95 -1.72 8.84
CA VAL A 525 -15.05 -2.87 9.74
C VAL A 525 -14.08 -2.78 10.93
N SER A 526 -12.90 -2.16 10.76
CA SER A 526 -11.95 -1.89 11.86
C SER A 526 -12.53 -0.92 12.92
N GLY A 527 -13.42 -0.02 12.51
CA GLY A 527 -14.05 0.98 13.38
C GLY A 527 -13.42 2.34 13.42
N SER A 528 -12.33 2.48 12.69
CA SER A 528 -11.66 3.72 12.39
C SER A 528 -11.64 3.88 10.87
N GLY A 529 -10.91 4.87 10.38
CA GLY A 529 -10.26 4.68 9.09
C GLY A 529 -10.87 5.38 7.89
N GLN A 530 -12.05 6.02 7.95
CA GLN A 530 -12.63 6.72 6.78
C GLN A 530 -13.28 8.06 7.15
N GLY A 531 -13.55 8.91 6.16
CA GLY A 531 -14.18 10.22 6.32
C GLY A 531 -14.86 10.69 5.04
N ALA A 532 -16.18 10.57 4.96
CA ALA A 532 -16.92 10.86 3.73
C ALA A 532 -17.20 12.36 3.54
N VAL A 533 -17.55 13.08 4.61
CA VAL A 533 -17.97 14.49 4.53
C VAL A 533 -17.10 15.32 5.46
N LEU A 534 -16.30 16.23 4.91
CA LEU A 534 -15.57 17.23 5.70
C LEU A 534 -16.56 18.19 6.36
N LEU A 535 -16.54 18.27 7.69
CA LEU A 535 -17.37 19.16 8.49
C LEU A 535 -16.69 20.51 8.69
N GLY A 536 -15.38 20.45 8.92
CA GLY A 536 -14.55 21.63 9.15
C GLY A 536 -13.18 21.24 9.64
N SER A 537 -12.42 22.26 10.05
CA SER A 537 -11.04 22.08 10.49
C SER A 537 -10.68 23.08 11.58
N GLN A 538 -9.68 22.72 12.39
CA GLN A 538 -9.12 23.61 13.39
C GLN A 538 -7.60 23.52 13.39
N ASP A 539 -6.94 24.68 13.34
CA ASP A 539 -5.48 24.77 13.48
C ASP A 539 -5.13 24.96 14.96
N VAL A 540 -4.18 24.17 15.46
CA VAL A 540 -3.81 24.10 16.88
C VAL A 540 -2.29 24.04 17.04
N ASN A 541 -1.82 24.34 18.26
CA ASN A 541 -0.42 24.18 18.65
C ASN A 541 -0.35 23.29 19.90
N THR A 542 0.44 22.22 19.86
CA THR A 542 0.66 21.36 21.03
C THR A 542 1.52 22.08 22.07
N ASN A 543 1.27 21.79 23.35
CA ASN A 543 2.09 22.35 24.42
C ASN A 543 3.48 21.69 24.49
N ALA A 544 4.31 22.10 25.45
CA ALA A 544 5.65 21.54 25.67
C ALA A 544 5.67 20.05 26.06
N ALA A 545 4.51 19.47 26.39
CA ALA A 545 4.32 18.05 26.63
C ALA A 545 3.66 17.33 25.45
N GLY A 546 3.56 17.96 24.26
CA GLY A 546 2.96 17.31 23.09
C GLY A 546 1.43 17.23 23.11
N GLN A 547 0.77 17.93 24.03
CA GLN A 547 -0.67 17.78 24.26
C GLN A 547 -1.48 19.00 23.81
N PHE A 548 -2.70 18.73 23.33
CA PHE A 548 -3.74 19.72 23.12
C PHE A 548 -5.13 19.12 23.43
N VAL A 549 -6.04 19.91 23.99
CA VAL A 549 -7.45 19.52 24.20
C VAL A 549 -8.33 20.65 23.69
N GLY A 550 -9.39 20.32 22.96
CA GLY A 550 -10.33 21.27 22.40
C GLY A 550 -11.74 20.70 22.29
N VAL A 551 -12.64 21.54 21.79
CA VAL A 551 -14.04 21.20 21.54
C VAL A 551 -14.36 21.57 20.10
N PHE A 552 -14.89 20.62 19.34
CA PHE A 552 -15.49 20.89 18.04
C PHE A 552 -17.00 21.09 18.23
N ALA A 553 -17.55 22.16 17.67
CA ALA A 553 -18.99 22.44 17.73
C ALA A 553 -19.46 23.10 16.43
N GLN A 554 -20.46 22.50 15.78
CA GLN A 554 -20.98 23.03 14.52
C GLN A 554 -22.47 22.76 14.34
N THR A 555 -23.17 23.73 13.74
CA THR A 555 -24.55 23.57 13.29
C THR A 555 -24.55 23.01 11.86
N ILE A 556 -24.74 21.70 11.73
CA ILE A 556 -24.87 20.99 10.45
C ILE A 556 -26.08 20.06 10.53
N GLY A 557 -26.87 20.02 9.46
CA GLY A 557 -27.93 19.04 9.29
C GLY A 557 -27.36 17.68 8.89
N LEU A 558 -27.05 16.85 9.87
CA LEU A 558 -26.63 15.46 9.66
C LEU A 558 -27.69 14.48 10.19
N PRO A 559 -27.76 13.25 9.65
CA PRO A 559 -28.48 12.18 10.31
C PRO A 559 -28.07 12.04 11.78
N ALA A 560 -29.05 11.79 12.67
CA ALA A 560 -28.81 11.67 14.11
C ALA A 560 -27.85 10.51 14.48
N ASN A 561 -27.70 9.54 13.59
CA ASN A 561 -26.82 8.37 13.72
C ASN A 561 -25.55 8.47 12.85
N SER A 562 -25.14 9.68 12.46
CA SER A 562 -23.83 9.89 11.84
C SER A 562 -22.69 9.57 12.81
N TYR A 563 -21.59 9.11 12.22
CA TYR A 563 -20.34 8.83 12.92
C TYR A 563 -19.32 9.90 12.57
N PHE A 564 -18.37 10.15 13.46
CA PHE A 564 -17.40 11.22 13.35
C PHE A 564 -15.98 10.68 13.44
N THR A 565 -15.13 11.08 12.50
CA THR A 565 -13.70 10.75 12.50
C THR A 565 -12.90 12.03 12.32
N ALA A 566 -11.61 11.98 12.59
CA ALA A 566 -10.73 13.10 12.32
C ALA A 566 -9.31 12.65 11.96
N THR A 567 -8.60 13.51 11.25
CA THR A 567 -7.16 13.39 10.99
C THR A 567 -6.44 14.61 11.56
N ILE A 568 -5.15 14.47 11.85
CA ILE A 568 -4.26 15.63 12.04
C ILE A 568 -3.21 15.68 10.94
N THR A 569 -2.75 16.88 10.60
CA THR A 569 -1.64 17.11 9.67
C THR A 569 -0.64 18.08 10.29
N ASP A 570 0.63 17.69 10.40
CA ASP A 570 1.71 18.62 10.73
C ASP A 570 1.85 19.62 9.58
N THR A 571 1.59 20.90 9.87
CA THR A 571 1.57 21.96 8.84
C THR A 571 2.95 22.35 8.32
N SER A 572 4.02 21.94 9.01
CA SER A 572 5.40 22.19 8.62
C SER A 572 6.01 21.01 7.87
N ALA A 573 5.79 19.79 8.35
CA ALA A 573 6.31 18.58 7.74
C ALA A 573 5.44 18.07 6.58
N GLY A 574 4.13 18.37 6.61
CA GLY A 574 3.16 17.85 5.65
C GLY A 574 2.82 16.39 5.91
N GLN A 575 2.83 15.95 7.17
CA GLN A 575 2.57 14.56 7.55
C GLN A 575 1.16 14.43 8.10
N THR A 576 0.32 13.63 7.46
CA THR A 576 -1.07 13.39 7.89
C THR A 576 -1.21 12.02 8.55
N SER A 577 -1.92 11.98 9.67
CA SER A 577 -2.30 10.75 10.38
C SER A 577 -3.30 9.91 9.58
N GLU A 578 -3.48 8.65 9.98
CA GLU A 578 -4.70 7.92 9.64
C GLU A 578 -5.95 8.58 10.26
N PHE A 579 -7.15 8.12 9.87
CA PHE A 579 -8.37 8.56 10.53
C PHE A 579 -8.49 7.96 11.93
N SER A 580 -8.91 8.79 12.88
CA SER A 580 -9.27 8.36 14.23
C SER A 580 -10.32 7.24 14.23
N PRO A 581 -10.44 6.49 15.34
CA PRO A 581 -11.64 5.75 15.65
C PRO A 581 -12.89 6.59 15.46
N ALA A 582 -13.91 5.98 14.88
CA ALA A 582 -15.19 6.63 14.69
C ALA A 582 -15.85 6.86 16.05
N LEU A 583 -16.35 8.07 16.28
CA LEU A 583 -17.16 8.43 17.42
C LEU A 583 -18.63 8.46 16.97
N GLY A 584 -19.46 7.62 17.59
CA GLY A 584 -20.90 7.62 17.40
C GLY A 584 -21.63 7.83 18.72
N LEU A 585 -22.93 8.13 18.65
CA LEU A 585 -23.79 7.98 19.81
C LEU A 585 -23.85 6.49 20.20
N PRO A 586 -24.11 6.14 21.47
CA PRO A 586 -24.27 4.75 21.88
C PRO A 586 -25.23 4.02 20.95
N GLY A 587 -24.80 2.90 20.36
CA GLY A 587 -25.59 2.15 19.39
C GLY A 587 -26.83 1.51 20.02
N GLY A 588 -27.74 1.08 19.14
CA GLY A 588 -28.94 0.33 19.52
C GLY A 588 -28.63 -1.13 19.86
N THR A 589 -29.62 -1.80 20.46
CA THR A 589 -29.59 -3.27 20.61
C THR A 589 -30.51 -3.89 19.57
N TYR A 590 -29.96 -4.75 18.73
CA TYR A 590 -30.66 -5.46 17.67
C TYR A 590 -30.67 -6.95 17.98
N THR A 591 -31.87 -7.52 18.09
CA THR A 591 -32.04 -8.96 18.32
C THR A 591 -32.43 -9.63 17.02
N TRP A 592 -31.66 -10.64 16.60
CA TRP A 592 -31.98 -11.45 15.44
C TRP A 592 -33.27 -12.22 15.66
N ASN A 593 -34.22 -12.08 14.74
CA ASN A 593 -35.44 -12.87 14.71
C ASN A 593 -35.51 -13.79 13.47
N GLY A 594 -34.73 -13.50 12.42
CA GLY A 594 -34.69 -14.27 11.17
C GLY A 594 -36.02 -14.30 10.42
N ALA A 595 -36.85 -13.26 10.57
CA ALA A 595 -38.25 -13.28 10.15
C ALA A 595 -38.48 -13.34 8.62
N GLN A 596 -37.47 -13.05 7.78
CA GLN A 596 -37.59 -13.04 6.32
C GLN A 596 -36.63 -14.00 5.62
N SER A 597 -35.37 -14.05 6.04
CA SER A 597 -34.33 -14.86 5.39
C SER A 597 -33.19 -15.18 6.38
N SER A 598 -32.16 -15.88 5.89
CA SER A 598 -30.92 -16.09 6.63
C SER A 598 -29.92 -14.94 6.49
N ASP A 599 -30.10 -14.04 5.52
CA ASP A 599 -29.15 -12.96 5.22
C ASP A 599 -29.01 -11.93 6.36
N TRP A 600 -27.79 -11.80 6.91
CA TRP A 600 -27.43 -10.81 7.93
C TRP A 600 -27.82 -9.38 7.53
N PHE A 601 -27.64 -9.04 6.25
CA PHE A 601 -27.78 -7.67 5.73
C PHE A 601 -29.23 -7.29 5.40
N ASN A 602 -30.20 -8.18 5.63
CA ASN A 602 -31.61 -7.83 5.50
C ASN A 602 -32.11 -7.15 6.80
N PRO A 603 -32.48 -5.85 6.77
CA PRO A 603 -32.88 -5.11 7.97
C PRO A 603 -34.14 -5.66 8.64
N LEU A 604 -34.96 -6.47 7.94
CA LEU A 604 -36.18 -7.07 8.49
C LEU A 604 -35.92 -8.34 9.33
N ASN A 605 -34.69 -8.86 9.34
CA ASN A 605 -34.31 -10.01 10.17
C ASN A 605 -33.90 -9.62 11.60
N TRP A 606 -33.95 -8.32 11.92
CA TRP A 606 -33.54 -7.74 13.18
C TRP A 606 -34.70 -7.02 13.87
N ALA A 607 -34.71 -7.03 15.20
CA ALA A 607 -35.65 -6.29 16.03
C ALA A 607 -34.87 -5.31 16.95
N PRO A 608 -35.09 -3.99 16.85
CA PRO A 608 -35.93 -3.30 15.86
C PRO A 608 -35.40 -3.47 14.42
N ASN A 609 -36.23 -3.20 13.41
CA ASN A 609 -35.82 -3.35 12.01
C ASN A 609 -34.64 -2.42 11.69
N GLY A 610 -33.54 -3.00 11.21
CA GLY A 610 -32.28 -2.35 10.89
C GLY A 610 -31.13 -3.33 10.98
N VAL A 611 -30.10 -3.18 10.14
CA VAL A 611 -28.91 -4.02 10.23
C VAL A 611 -27.99 -3.43 11.32
N PRO A 612 -27.63 -4.17 12.38
CA PRO A 612 -26.71 -3.70 13.39
C PRO A 612 -25.34 -3.39 12.76
N GLY A 613 -24.80 -2.24 13.13
CA GLY A 613 -23.50 -1.77 12.71
C GLY A 613 -22.48 -1.73 13.85
N ALA A 614 -21.33 -1.15 13.51
CA ALA A 614 -20.10 -1.01 14.26
C ALA A 614 -20.20 -0.62 15.76
N PHE A 615 -21.27 0.06 16.16
CA PHE A 615 -21.49 0.59 17.50
C PHE A 615 -22.67 -0.07 18.23
N ASP A 616 -23.35 -0.98 17.56
CA ASP A 616 -24.56 -1.61 18.03
C ASP A 616 -24.25 -2.91 18.79
N THR A 617 -25.18 -3.30 19.66
CA THR A 617 -25.22 -4.64 20.24
C THR A 617 -26.06 -5.53 19.32
N ALA A 618 -25.45 -6.55 18.72
CA ALA A 618 -26.15 -7.59 17.98
C ALA A 618 -26.33 -8.84 18.86
N ILE A 619 -27.56 -9.32 18.95
CA ILE A 619 -27.94 -10.44 19.82
C ILE A 619 -28.53 -11.55 18.97
N TYR A 620 -27.92 -12.74 19.02
CA TYR A 620 -28.41 -13.96 18.40
C TYR A 620 -28.73 -15.03 19.44
N HIS A 621 -30.03 -15.22 19.69
CA HIS A 621 -30.58 -16.25 20.57
C HIS A 621 -31.27 -17.38 19.79
N GLY A 622 -30.91 -17.58 18.53
CA GLY A 622 -31.69 -18.40 17.59
C GLY A 622 -32.86 -17.62 16.97
N GLY A 623 -33.31 -18.07 15.80
CA GLY A 623 -34.41 -17.44 15.05
C GLY A 623 -35.09 -18.46 14.16
N THR A 624 -36.15 -18.04 13.43
CA THR A 624 -36.83 -18.92 12.47
C THR A 624 -35.91 -19.38 11.35
N ASN A 625 -34.96 -18.53 10.97
CA ASN A 625 -33.88 -18.83 10.03
C ASN A 625 -32.52 -18.66 10.73
N PRO A 626 -31.53 -19.53 10.44
CA PRO A 626 -30.14 -19.34 10.88
C PRO A 626 -29.52 -18.11 10.20
N ILE A 627 -28.43 -17.58 10.76
CA ILE A 627 -27.70 -16.45 10.15
C ILE A 627 -26.78 -16.98 9.05
N GLN A 628 -26.78 -16.30 7.90
CA GLN A 628 -25.84 -16.44 6.81
C GLN A 628 -25.13 -15.09 6.59
N LEU A 629 -23.81 -15.06 6.75
CA LEU A 629 -22.94 -13.90 6.61
C LEU A 629 -22.04 -14.06 5.38
N ASP A 630 -22.53 -13.56 4.24
CA ASP A 630 -21.85 -13.62 2.93
C ASP A 630 -21.13 -12.31 2.57
N GLY A 631 -20.62 -11.63 3.59
CA GLY A 631 -19.88 -10.38 3.50
C GLY A 631 -19.44 -9.93 4.89
N ASP A 632 -18.49 -9.01 4.96
CA ASP A 632 -17.96 -8.56 6.24
C ASP A 632 -18.95 -7.64 6.97
N ALA A 633 -19.06 -7.81 8.29
CA ALA A 633 -19.92 -7.00 9.16
C ALA A 633 -19.17 -6.61 10.44
N GLY A 634 -19.49 -5.45 11.03
CA GLY A 634 -18.89 -4.99 12.29
C GLY A 634 -19.96 -4.65 13.33
N VAL A 635 -19.73 -5.00 14.60
CA VAL A 635 -20.61 -4.69 15.74
C VAL A 635 -19.79 -4.34 16.99
N LEU A 636 -20.38 -3.61 17.93
CA LEU A 636 -19.71 -3.27 19.19
C LEU A 636 -19.72 -4.47 20.12
N HIS A 637 -20.92 -5.00 20.36
CA HIS A 637 -21.11 -6.19 21.17
C HIS A 637 -21.83 -7.25 20.34
N PHE A 638 -21.41 -8.51 20.48
CA PHE A 638 -22.11 -9.64 19.88
C PHE A 638 -22.39 -10.72 20.93
N GLN A 639 -23.66 -11.12 21.04
CA GLN A 639 -24.09 -12.18 21.94
C GLN A 639 -24.65 -13.34 21.13
N HIS A 640 -24.00 -14.50 21.16
CA HIS A 640 -24.47 -15.73 20.51
C HIS A 640 -24.78 -16.78 21.58
N SER A 641 -26.01 -17.29 21.59
CA SER A 641 -26.44 -18.25 22.63
C SER A 641 -27.25 -19.43 22.10
N ALA A 642 -27.69 -19.39 20.84
CA ALA A 642 -28.31 -20.53 20.16
C ALA A 642 -28.32 -20.30 18.63
N GLY A 643 -28.70 -21.33 17.89
CA GLY A 643 -28.81 -21.30 16.42
C GLY A 643 -27.46 -21.42 15.70
N ALA A 644 -27.50 -21.44 14.36
CA ALA A 644 -26.33 -21.60 13.50
C ALA A 644 -25.97 -20.30 12.78
N MET A 645 -24.69 -19.95 12.79
CA MET A 645 -24.10 -18.93 11.91
C MET A 645 -23.30 -19.63 10.82
N THR A 646 -23.55 -19.22 9.57
CA THR A 646 -22.96 -19.78 8.36
C THR A 646 -22.44 -18.69 7.42
N GLY A 647 -21.59 -19.01 6.45
CA GLY A 647 -21.17 -18.07 5.40
C GLY A 647 -19.66 -18.02 5.22
N PHE A 648 -19.15 -17.04 4.48
CA PHE A 648 -17.72 -16.85 4.21
C PHE A 648 -17.20 -15.45 4.62
N GLY A 649 -18.09 -14.57 5.10
CA GLY A 649 -17.72 -13.26 5.59
C GLY A 649 -17.11 -13.28 7.00
N THR A 650 -16.58 -12.14 7.42
CA THR A 650 -16.01 -11.94 8.76
C THR A 650 -16.89 -11.02 9.60
N LEU A 651 -17.26 -11.46 10.80
CA LEU A 651 -17.88 -10.61 11.82
C LEU A 651 -16.81 -10.01 12.73
N TYR A 652 -16.65 -8.70 12.70
CA TYR A 652 -15.74 -7.96 13.56
C TYR A 652 -16.46 -7.47 14.82
N VAL A 653 -15.95 -7.84 15.99
CA VAL A 653 -16.48 -7.41 17.30
C VAL A 653 -15.48 -6.48 17.98
N ARG A 654 -15.95 -5.41 18.61
CA ARG A 654 -15.10 -4.29 19.09
C ARG A 654 -15.07 -4.03 20.59
N ASP A 655 -16.00 -4.60 21.33
CA ASP A 655 -15.97 -4.54 22.79
C ASP A 655 -16.21 -5.92 23.39
N THR A 656 -17.41 -6.46 23.27
CA THR A 656 -17.76 -7.70 23.99
C THR A 656 -18.32 -8.74 23.04
N PHE A 657 -17.66 -9.90 22.98
CA PHE A 657 -18.22 -11.10 22.37
C PHE A 657 -18.58 -12.10 23.46
N THR A 658 -19.80 -12.61 23.44
CA THR A 658 -20.24 -13.65 24.38
C THR A 658 -20.84 -14.80 23.60
N TRP A 659 -20.21 -15.97 23.66
CA TRP A 659 -20.73 -17.18 23.03
C TRP A 659 -21.04 -18.26 24.07
N THR A 660 -22.33 -18.59 24.20
CA THR A 660 -22.85 -19.48 25.24
C THR A 660 -23.64 -20.68 24.72
N GLY A 661 -23.95 -20.71 23.41
CA GLY A 661 -24.68 -21.80 22.74
C GLY A 661 -24.78 -21.59 21.23
N GLY A 662 -25.05 -22.66 20.48
CA GLY A 662 -25.18 -22.65 19.01
C GLY A 662 -23.95 -23.17 18.24
N SER A 663 -23.97 -23.02 16.92
CA SER A 663 -22.89 -23.46 16.02
C SER A 663 -22.38 -22.33 15.10
N GLN A 664 -21.09 -22.39 14.76
CA GLN A 664 -20.39 -21.51 13.82
C GLN A 664 -19.81 -22.38 12.69
N ASP A 665 -20.12 -22.07 11.43
CA ASP A 665 -19.71 -22.87 10.27
C ASP A 665 -19.29 -21.97 9.10
N GLY A 666 -18.01 -21.94 8.74
CA GLY A 666 -17.48 -21.09 7.65
C GLY A 666 -17.32 -19.58 7.94
N THR A 667 -18.13 -18.98 8.81
CA THR A 667 -18.03 -17.55 9.13
C THR A 667 -16.79 -17.22 9.97
N ASN A 668 -16.00 -16.24 9.56
CA ASN A 668 -14.86 -15.77 10.36
C ASN A 668 -15.34 -14.82 11.47
N ILE A 669 -14.63 -14.77 12.60
CA ILE A 669 -14.85 -13.76 13.64
C ILE A 669 -13.53 -13.07 13.99
N GLY A 670 -13.51 -11.75 13.90
CA GLY A 670 -12.38 -10.89 14.21
C GLY A 670 -12.61 -10.08 15.49
N PHE A 671 -11.55 -9.87 16.28
CA PHE A 671 -11.60 -9.16 17.58
C PHE A 671 -10.65 -7.98 17.61
N TYR A 672 -11.17 -6.78 17.90
CA TYR A 672 -10.40 -5.54 18.09
C TYR A 672 -10.70 -4.95 19.46
N GLY A 673 -9.70 -4.75 20.34
CA GLY A 673 -9.89 -4.11 21.65
C GLY A 673 -10.86 -4.81 22.61
N THR A 674 -11.24 -6.07 22.33
CA THR A 674 -12.38 -6.73 22.99
C THR A 674 -12.02 -7.55 24.22
N THR A 675 -12.99 -7.74 25.11
CA THR A 675 -13.05 -8.92 25.97
C THR A 675 -14.05 -9.91 25.39
N ALA A 676 -13.55 -10.99 24.82
CA ALA A 676 -14.37 -12.07 24.28
C ALA A 676 -14.45 -13.22 25.31
N ASN A 677 -15.65 -13.71 25.58
CA ASN A 677 -15.90 -14.82 26.49
C ASN A 677 -16.65 -15.94 25.76
N ILE A 678 -16.04 -17.12 25.71
CA ILE A 678 -16.68 -18.34 25.23
C ILE A 678 -16.93 -19.23 26.45
N ASN A 679 -18.19 -19.53 26.74
CA ASN A 679 -18.58 -20.40 27.85
C ASN A 679 -19.81 -21.24 27.48
N GLY A 680 -19.57 -22.44 26.96
CA GLY A 680 -20.64 -23.40 26.70
C GLY A 680 -21.23 -23.85 28.02
N GLY A 681 -22.46 -23.43 28.32
CA GLY A 681 -23.17 -23.77 29.57
C GLY A 681 -23.56 -25.25 29.71
N GLY A 682 -22.67 -26.18 29.37
CA GLY A 682 -22.89 -27.63 29.35
C GLY A 682 -23.50 -28.17 28.05
N GLN A 683 -23.61 -27.36 26.99
CA GLN A 683 -24.03 -27.76 25.64
C GLN A 683 -22.83 -27.71 24.68
N PRO A 684 -22.70 -28.64 23.72
CA PRO A 684 -21.60 -28.62 22.76
C PRO A 684 -21.68 -27.36 21.88
N LEU A 685 -20.74 -26.43 22.05
CA LEU A 685 -20.49 -25.40 21.05
C LEU A 685 -19.79 -26.07 19.88
N GLN A 686 -20.36 -25.96 18.68
CA GLN A 686 -19.81 -26.58 17.48
C GLN A 686 -19.19 -25.50 16.60
N TRP A 687 -17.87 -25.59 16.39
CA TRP A 687 -17.17 -24.84 15.34
C TRP A 687 -16.85 -25.83 14.23
N ASN A 688 -17.39 -25.60 13.04
CA ASN A 688 -17.20 -26.45 11.85
C ASN A 688 -16.21 -25.84 10.84
N ALA A 689 -15.77 -26.67 9.88
CA ALA A 689 -14.68 -26.38 8.96
C ALA A 689 -14.87 -25.05 8.17
N GLY A 690 -13.78 -24.29 7.99
CA GLY A 690 -13.74 -23.10 7.12
C GLY A 690 -13.89 -21.74 7.81
N ALA A 691 -14.25 -21.71 9.10
CA ALA A 691 -14.30 -20.49 9.90
C ALA A 691 -12.94 -20.18 10.57
N ALA A 692 -12.54 -18.91 10.62
CA ALA A 692 -11.34 -18.41 11.29
C ALA A 692 -11.67 -17.50 12.49
N PHE A 693 -10.88 -17.60 13.55
CA PHE A 693 -10.91 -16.65 14.67
C PHE A 693 -9.59 -15.88 14.69
N VAL A 694 -9.67 -14.55 14.57
CA VAL A 694 -8.48 -13.69 14.51
C VAL A 694 -8.54 -12.67 15.63
N ILE A 695 -7.60 -12.76 16.57
CA ILE A 695 -7.44 -11.77 17.63
C ILE A 695 -6.46 -10.71 17.15
N TYR A 696 -6.98 -9.56 16.72
CA TYR A 696 -6.16 -8.43 16.31
C TYR A 696 -5.61 -7.69 17.55
N ASP A 697 -6.48 -7.44 18.54
CA ASP A 697 -6.15 -6.86 19.86
C ASP A 697 -7.21 -7.28 20.91
N GLY A 698 -6.86 -7.24 22.20
CA GLY A 698 -7.73 -7.58 23.33
C GLY A 698 -7.54 -9.01 23.85
N THR A 699 -8.47 -9.47 24.70
CA THR A 699 -8.39 -10.79 25.35
C THR A 699 -9.58 -11.68 24.99
N LEU A 700 -9.30 -12.83 24.38
CA LEU A 700 -10.24 -13.96 24.33
C LEU A 700 -10.06 -14.85 25.55
N THR A 701 -11.13 -15.06 26.31
CA THR A 701 -11.19 -16.05 27.38
C THR A 701 -12.10 -17.21 26.99
N ILE A 702 -11.56 -18.42 27.05
CA ILE A 702 -12.31 -19.66 26.84
C ILE A 702 -12.47 -20.38 28.18
N GLY A 703 -13.72 -20.56 28.62
CA GLY A 703 -14.12 -21.27 29.84
C GLY A 703 -15.24 -22.28 29.60
N GLY A 704 -15.52 -23.16 30.58
CA GLY A 704 -16.61 -24.15 30.52
C GLY A 704 -16.22 -25.53 29.94
N ALA A 705 -17.07 -26.54 30.16
CA ALA A 705 -16.90 -27.90 29.64
C ALA A 705 -17.77 -28.12 28.37
N GLY A 706 -17.31 -28.93 27.41
CA GLY A 706 -18.08 -29.29 26.21
C GLY A 706 -17.93 -28.34 25.01
N LEU A 707 -16.70 -28.05 24.59
CA LEU A 707 -16.42 -27.32 23.35
C LEU A 707 -15.90 -28.31 22.29
N ALA A 708 -16.40 -28.24 21.05
CA ALA A 708 -15.92 -29.08 19.94
C ALA A 708 -15.48 -28.21 18.76
N PHE A 709 -14.19 -28.29 18.38
CA PHE A 709 -13.58 -27.43 17.35
C PHE A 709 -13.09 -28.24 16.14
N ASN A 710 -13.87 -28.24 15.07
CA ASN A 710 -13.64 -29.04 13.87
C ASN A 710 -12.97 -28.18 12.77
N THR A 711 -11.63 -28.09 12.77
CA THR A 711 -10.77 -27.63 11.65
C THR A 711 -10.84 -26.14 11.22
N GLY A 712 -10.85 -25.21 12.18
CA GLY A 712 -10.73 -23.76 11.91
C GLY A 712 -9.31 -23.18 12.03
N LEU A 713 -9.09 -21.99 11.45
CA LEU A 713 -7.86 -21.18 11.62
C LEU A 713 -7.92 -20.36 12.91
N PHE A 714 -6.82 -20.29 13.65
CA PHE A 714 -6.71 -19.44 14.83
C PHE A 714 -5.43 -18.59 14.77
N ALA A 715 -5.57 -17.26 14.73
CA ALA A 715 -4.44 -16.34 14.65
C ALA A 715 -4.48 -15.31 15.78
N ILE A 716 -3.33 -15.07 16.42
CA ILE A 716 -3.15 -14.06 17.46
C ILE A 716 -2.08 -13.07 17.00
N ASN A 717 -2.48 -11.82 16.78
CA ASN A 717 -1.56 -10.73 16.45
C ASN A 717 -0.79 -10.27 17.70
N PRO A 718 0.27 -9.44 17.57
CA PRO A 718 1.15 -9.07 18.67
C PRO A 718 0.48 -8.57 19.96
N ASN A 719 -0.65 -7.85 19.83
CA ASN A 719 -1.39 -7.29 20.97
C ASN A 719 -2.53 -8.21 21.46
N GLY A 720 -2.82 -9.28 20.73
CA GLY A 720 -3.85 -10.23 21.08
C GLY A 720 -3.44 -11.14 22.25
N LYS A 721 -4.41 -11.47 23.10
CA LYS A 721 -4.26 -12.41 24.21
C LYS A 721 -5.32 -13.51 24.17
N LEU A 722 -4.90 -14.76 24.33
CA LEU A 722 -5.76 -15.91 24.58
C LEU A 722 -5.57 -16.42 26.02
N THR A 723 -6.66 -16.51 26.77
CA THR A 723 -6.72 -17.07 28.12
C THR A 723 -7.58 -18.33 28.12
N LEU A 724 -7.02 -19.44 28.60
CA LEU A 724 -7.69 -20.74 28.65
C LEU A 724 -7.92 -21.15 30.10
N ASN A 725 -9.17 -21.22 30.57
CA ASN A 725 -9.50 -21.44 31.99
C ASN A 725 -10.15 -22.80 32.32
N ALA A 726 -10.49 -23.62 31.31
CA ALA A 726 -11.29 -24.84 31.48
C ALA A 726 -10.48 -26.15 31.64
N GLY A 727 -11.15 -27.18 32.16
CA GLY A 727 -10.68 -28.56 32.18
C GLY A 727 -11.47 -29.47 31.22
N VAL A 728 -10.72 -30.14 30.33
CA VAL A 728 -11.11 -31.23 29.41
C VAL A 728 -12.15 -30.85 28.34
N PHE A 729 -11.64 -30.69 27.11
CA PHE A 729 -12.37 -30.92 25.87
C PHE A 729 -12.73 -32.41 25.78
N ASP A 730 -13.99 -32.76 25.58
CA ASP A 730 -14.40 -34.17 25.45
C ASP A 730 -13.89 -34.71 24.10
N GLN A 731 -12.96 -35.67 24.14
CA GLN A 731 -12.25 -36.22 22.99
C GLN A 731 -13.06 -37.27 22.23
N ASP A 732 -14.28 -36.94 21.80
CA ASP A 732 -15.01 -37.79 20.86
C ASP A 732 -14.65 -37.41 19.41
N GLY A 733 -13.42 -37.77 19.01
CA GLY A 733 -13.06 -37.98 17.61
C GLY A 733 -12.67 -36.76 16.78
N GLY A 734 -11.42 -36.30 16.91
CA GLY A 734 -10.67 -35.72 15.79
C GLY A 734 -10.82 -34.22 15.52
N SER A 735 -11.15 -33.41 16.52
CA SER A 735 -11.37 -31.97 16.35
C SER A 735 -10.15 -31.16 16.84
N SER A 736 -9.38 -30.57 15.92
CA SER A 736 -8.14 -29.84 16.25
C SER A 736 -7.98 -28.59 15.36
N PHE A 737 -7.31 -27.54 15.89
CA PHE A 737 -7.05 -26.29 15.16
C PHE A 737 -6.02 -26.50 14.06
N SER A 738 -6.30 -26.07 12.83
CA SER A 738 -5.38 -26.08 11.69
C SER A 738 -4.62 -24.76 11.61
N ASN A 739 -3.32 -24.81 11.93
CA ASN A 739 -2.39 -23.69 12.01
C ASN A 739 -2.69 -22.66 13.10
N THR A 740 -1.79 -22.57 14.07
CA THR A 740 -1.74 -21.46 15.04
C THR A 740 -0.49 -20.63 14.75
N PHE A 741 -0.71 -19.41 14.24
CA PHE A 741 0.29 -18.36 14.26
C PHE A 741 0.08 -17.55 15.54
N ASN A 742 1.05 -17.57 16.44
CA ASN A 742 1.00 -16.76 17.66
C ASN A 742 2.10 -15.70 17.61
N ALA A 743 1.71 -14.46 17.39
CA ALA A 743 2.56 -13.28 17.61
C ALA A 743 2.25 -12.60 18.95
N GLY A 744 1.09 -12.87 19.56
CA GLY A 744 0.66 -12.30 20.85
C GLY A 744 0.91 -13.21 22.05
N LYS A 745 -0.05 -13.30 22.99
CA LYS A 745 0.09 -14.07 24.24
C LYS A 745 -0.94 -15.19 24.38
N ILE A 746 -0.51 -16.40 24.72
CA ILE A 746 -1.36 -17.53 25.12
C ILE A 746 -1.07 -17.89 26.58
N GLU A 747 -2.09 -17.91 27.44
CA GLU A 747 -1.97 -18.34 28.83
C GLU A 747 -2.96 -19.47 29.15
N LYS A 748 -2.44 -20.61 29.63
CA LYS A 748 -3.24 -21.73 30.09
C LYS A 748 -3.31 -21.77 31.61
N PHE A 749 -4.53 -21.60 32.12
CA PHE A 749 -4.93 -21.71 33.52
C PHE A 749 -5.81 -22.96 33.74
N GLY A 750 -5.93 -23.39 35.01
CA GLY A 750 -6.73 -24.56 35.39
C GLY A 750 -6.01 -25.91 35.22
N THR A 751 -6.45 -26.93 35.96
CA THR A 751 -5.73 -28.21 36.11
C THR A 751 -5.92 -29.22 34.98
N GLY A 752 -6.88 -29.00 34.08
CA GLY A 752 -7.15 -29.91 32.96
C GLY A 752 -6.23 -29.70 31.74
N ALA A 753 -6.34 -30.62 30.77
CA ALA A 753 -5.58 -30.59 29.52
C ALA A 753 -6.24 -29.73 28.43
N PHE A 754 -5.45 -29.16 27.53
CA PHE A 754 -5.88 -28.42 26.33
C PHE A 754 -4.96 -28.76 25.14
N GLY A 755 -5.51 -29.02 23.95
CA GLY A 755 -4.73 -29.49 22.80
C GLY A 755 -4.77 -28.59 21.55
N LEU A 756 -3.59 -28.40 20.93
CA LEU A 756 -3.33 -27.77 19.64
C LEU A 756 -2.73 -28.83 18.68
N GLU A 757 -3.57 -29.74 18.16
CA GLU A 757 -3.12 -31.07 17.73
C GLU A 757 -3.04 -31.32 16.20
N THR A 758 -3.47 -30.42 15.29
CA THR A 758 -3.35 -30.75 13.83
C THR A 758 -2.00 -30.41 13.21
N THR A 759 -1.36 -29.29 13.56
CA THR A 759 -0.14 -28.78 12.91
C THR A 759 0.83 -28.18 13.91
N THR A 760 2.09 -28.01 13.49
CA THR A 760 3.13 -27.33 14.28
C THR A 760 2.75 -25.88 14.57
N VAL A 761 2.84 -25.47 15.84
CA VAL A 761 2.61 -24.08 16.26
C VAL A 761 3.80 -23.21 15.84
N GLN A 762 3.52 -22.12 15.12
CA GLN A 762 4.52 -21.10 14.79
C GLN A 762 4.39 -19.95 15.77
N ASN A 763 5.41 -19.77 16.61
CA ASN A 763 5.38 -18.79 17.69
C ASN A 763 6.45 -17.71 17.50
N SER A 764 6.00 -16.46 17.40
CA SER A 764 6.82 -15.25 17.53
C SER A 764 6.45 -14.44 18.78
N GLY A 765 5.40 -14.83 19.50
CA GLY A 765 4.96 -14.24 20.77
C GLY A 765 5.23 -15.12 21.99
N SER A 766 4.35 -15.09 22.99
CA SER A 766 4.50 -15.84 24.24
C SER A 766 3.42 -16.90 24.44
N ILE A 767 3.81 -18.10 24.84
CA ILE A 767 2.94 -19.19 25.28
C ILE A 767 3.35 -19.59 26.69
N GLU A 768 2.41 -19.61 27.64
CA GLU A 768 2.69 -19.95 29.04
C GLU A 768 1.69 -20.97 29.59
N SER A 769 2.21 -22.14 30.01
CA SER A 769 1.48 -23.18 30.73
C SER A 769 1.62 -22.94 32.23
N ARG A 770 0.62 -22.30 32.84
CA ARG A 770 0.60 -21.96 34.28
C ARG A 770 0.00 -23.05 35.16
N ALA A 771 -0.85 -23.92 34.60
CA ALA A 771 -1.40 -25.10 35.28
C ALA A 771 -1.93 -26.15 34.27
N GLY A 772 -2.02 -27.42 34.69
CA GLY A 772 -2.54 -28.50 33.84
C GLY A 772 -1.55 -28.92 32.75
N SER A 773 -2.04 -29.34 31.58
CA SER A 773 -1.20 -29.73 30.45
C SER A 773 -1.65 -29.06 29.15
N LEU A 774 -0.68 -28.54 28.39
CA LEU A 774 -0.87 -28.01 27.04
C LEU A 774 -0.32 -29.02 26.03
N THR A 775 -1.19 -29.66 25.24
CA THR A 775 -0.82 -30.58 24.18
C THR A 775 -0.56 -29.82 22.87
N LEU A 776 0.54 -30.09 22.20
CA LEU A 776 0.96 -29.49 20.93
C LEU A 776 1.26 -30.60 19.91
N ASN A 777 0.99 -30.41 18.61
CA ASN A 777 1.53 -31.35 17.62
C ASN A 777 3.03 -31.13 17.36
N GLY A 778 3.50 -29.90 17.57
CA GLY A 778 4.89 -29.48 17.44
C GLY A 778 4.99 -27.98 17.72
N TYR A 779 6.21 -27.46 17.84
CA TYR A 779 6.45 -26.04 18.10
C TYR A 779 7.70 -25.58 17.36
N THR A 780 7.65 -24.38 16.78
CA THR A 780 8.81 -23.65 16.28
C THR A 780 8.75 -22.23 16.83
N GLY A 781 9.78 -21.86 17.60
CA GLY A 781 9.94 -20.51 18.15
C GLY A 781 11.19 -19.84 17.61
N SER A 782 11.07 -18.60 17.14
CA SER A 782 12.18 -17.75 16.67
C SER A 782 12.42 -16.55 17.59
N SER A 783 13.18 -15.55 17.13
CA SER A 783 13.48 -14.34 17.90
C SER A 783 12.23 -13.66 18.45
N GLY A 784 12.25 -13.33 19.75
CA GLY A 784 11.12 -12.77 20.50
C GLY A 784 10.14 -13.78 21.06
N SER A 785 10.23 -15.06 20.65
CA SER A 785 9.32 -16.10 21.10
C SER A 785 9.65 -16.61 22.50
N LYS A 786 8.60 -16.89 23.30
CA LYS A 786 8.72 -17.38 24.67
C LYS A 786 7.79 -18.56 24.93
N LEU A 787 8.32 -19.67 25.44
CA LEU A 787 7.57 -20.84 25.88
C LEU A 787 7.81 -21.09 27.37
N GLY A 788 6.81 -20.87 28.21
CA GLY A 788 6.92 -20.92 29.67
C GLY A 788 6.17 -22.08 30.32
N LEU A 789 6.81 -22.76 31.27
CA LEU A 789 6.21 -23.78 32.15
C LEU A 789 6.29 -23.31 33.62
N THR A 790 5.42 -22.40 34.01
CA THR A 790 5.45 -21.73 35.34
C THR A 790 4.55 -22.39 36.38
N GLY A 791 4.10 -23.61 36.11
CA GLY A 791 3.23 -24.41 36.99
C GLY A 791 2.43 -25.49 36.25
N GLY A 792 2.42 -25.46 34.91
CA GLY A 792 1.82 -26.49 34.05
C GLY A 792 2.85 -27.33 33.31
N ASN A 793 2.34 -28.24 32.47
CA ASN A 793 3.11 -29.17 31.65
C ASN A 793 2.85 -28.91 30.16
N ILE A 794 3.74 -29.43 29.31
CA ILE A 794 3.56 -29.51 27.87
C ILE A 794 3.54 -30.98 27.45
N GLN A 795 2.61 -31.37 26.60
CA GLN A 795 2.60 -32.65 25.90
C GLN A 795 2.85 -32.36 24.42
N THR A 796 3.70 -33.13 23.74
CA THR A 796 3.87 -32.95 22.29
C THR A 796 3.98 -34.27 21.55
N SER A 797 3.33 -34.39 20.39
CA SER A 797 3.49 -35.54 19.48
C SER A 797 4.64 -35.36 18.49
N GLY A 798 5.08 -34.13 18.25
CA GLY A 798 6.25 -33.78 17.43
C GLY A 798 7.35 -33.10 18.25
N THR A 799 8.38 -32.58 17.57
CA THR A 799 9.53 -31.94 18.23
C THR A 799 9.21 -30.47 18.57
N LEU A 800 9.58 -30.04 19.78
CA LEU A 800 9.65 -28.61 20.11
C LEU A 800 11.00 -28.08 19.62
N THR A 801 10.99 -27.09 18.73
CA THR A 801 12.19 -26.50 18.15
C THR A 801 12.33 -25.04 18.59
N LEU A 802 13.46 -24.71 19.20
CA LEU A 802 13.89 -23.35 19.49
C LEU A 802 14.90 -22.96 18.42
N ASP A 803 14.49 -22.16 17.44
CA ASP A 803 15.40 -21.55 16.47
C ASP A 803 16.01 -20.27 17.05
N THR A 804 16.74 -19.50 16.23
CA THR A 804 17.51 -18.31 16.66
C THR A 804 16.75 -17.41 17.64
N ASP A 805 17.28 -17.28 18.86
CA ASP A 805 16.79 -16.47 19.98
C ASP A 805 15.40 -16.85 20.55
N GLY A 806 14.87 -18.04 20.26
CA GLY A 806 13.65 -18.53 20.91
C GLY A 806 13.90 -18.99 22.35
N GLU A 807 13.03 -18.59 23.29
CA GLU A 807 13.21 -18.90 24.71
C GLU A 807 12.25 -20.02 25.19
N LEU A 808 12.79 -20.98 25.94
CA LEU A 808 12.05 -21.91 26.78
C LEU A 808 12.41 -21.64 28.25
N PHE A 809 11.44 -21.51 29.14
CA PHE A 809 11.70 -21.32 30.57
C PHE A 809 10.72 -22.06 31.48
N GLY A 810 11.13 -22.37 32.71
CA GLY A 810 10.24 -22.91 33.74
C GLY A 810 10.74 -24.17 34.45
N THR A 811 9.84 -24.78 35.22
CA THR A 811 10.12 -25.92 36.13
C THR A 811 9.11 -27.08 35.95
N GLY A 812 8.35 -27.05 34.86
CA GLY A 812 7.35 -28.07 34.54
C GLY A 812 7.92 -29.31 33.85
N THR A 813 7.02 -30.14 33.31
CA THR A 813 7.37 -31.31 32.49
C THR A 813 6.98 -31.11 31.03
N ILE A 814 7.91 -31.43 30.14
CA ILE A 814 7.70 -31.56 28.70
C ILE A 814 7.67 -33.06 28.37
N ASN A 815 6.51 -33.54 27.96
CA ASN A 815 6.35 -34.89 27.46
C ASN A 815 6.57 -34.92 25.93
N GLY A 816 7.83 -35.10 25.52
CA GLY A 816 8.21 -35.17 24.11
C GLY A 816 9.69 -34.83 23.88
N ASN A 817 10.05 -34.51 22.63
CA ASN A 817 11.43 -34.17 22.24
C ASN A 817 11.65 -32.64 22.17
N LEU A 818 12.85 -32.19 22.51
CA LEU A 818 13.27 -30.79 22.42
C LEU A 818 14.54 -30.65 21.56
N SER A 819 14.51 -29.73 20.61
CA SER A 819 15.65 -29.33 19.78
C SER A 819 15.93 -27.84 19.97
N ASN A 820 17.10 -27.53 20.52
CA ASN A 820 17.61 -26.17 20.67
C ASN A 820 18.62 -25.86 19.53
N ASN A 821 18.15 -25.17 18.50
CA ASN A 821 18.85 -24.86 17.26
C ASN A 821 19.23 -23.36 17.15
N GLY A 822 19.65 -22.75 18.26
CA GLY A 822 19.99 -21.31 18.30
C GLY A 822 19.20 -20.50 19.33
N GLY A 823 18.38 -21.16 20.15
CA GLY A 823 17.60 -20.53 21.21
C GLY A 823 18.21 -20.71 22.61
N TYR A 824 17.40 -20.35 23.61
CA TYR A 824 17.76 -20.35 25.02
C TYR A 824 16.83 -21.26 25.82
N VAL A 825 17.40 -22.20 26.57
CA VAL A 825 16.68 -23.00 27.57
C VAL A 825 17.05 -22.48 28.96
N TYR A 826 16.15 -21.76 29.61
CA TYR A 826 16.29 -21.32 31.00
C TYR A 826 15.60 -22.32 31.92
N VAL A 827 16.37 -23.06 32.70
CA VAL A 827 15.77 -23.86 33.77
C VAL A 827 15.42 -22.91 34.92
N GLY A 828 14.21 -22.99 35.48
CA GLY A 828 13.77 -22.09 36.54
C GLY A 828 12.89 -20.92 36.06
N ILE A 829 12.53 -20.03 37.00
CA ILE A 829 11.71 -18.83 36.74
C ILE A 829 12.34 -17.58 37.39
N GLY A 830 13.06 -16.77 36.61
CA GLY A 830 13.87 -15.68 37.18
C GLY A 830 14.87 -16.25 38.20
N GLU A 831 15.03 -15.62 39.37
CA GLU A 831 15.94 -16.10 40.43
C GLU A 831 15.43 -17.34 41.21
N VAL A 832 14.36 -17.99 40.75
CA VAL A 832 13.81 -19.19 41.41
C VAL A 832 14.33 -20.43 40.69
N THR A 833 15.24 -21.14 41.37
CA THR A 833 15.79 -22.40 40.87
C THR A 833 14.76 -23.52 40.85
N GLY A 834 14.89 -24.47 39.92
CA GLY A 834 13.99 -25.61 39.78
C GLY A 834 14.50 -26.75 38.90
N ILE A 835 13.61 -27.69 38.59
CA ILE A 835 13.90 -28.80 37.69
C ILE A 835 12.98 -28.68 36.48
N LEU A 836 13.55 -28.56 35.29
CA LEU A 836 12.80 -28.73 34.04
C LEU A 836 12.90 -30.20 33.64
N ASN A 837 11.76 -30.88 33.49
CA ASN A 837 11.73 -32.29 33.12
C ASN A 837 11.39 -32.43 31.64
N LEU A 838 12.13 -33.25 30.90
CA LEU A 838 11.87 -33.61 29.51
C LEU A 838 11.81 -35.13 29.42
N THR A 839 10.71 -35.74 28.97
CA THR A 839 10.64 -37.22 28.94
C THR A 839 11.29 -37.84 27.70
N GLY A 840 11.39 -37.10 26.59
CA GLY A 840 12.03 -37.52 25.35
C GLY A 840 13.50 -37.09 25.24
N GLY A 841 14.00 -37.03 24.00
CA GLY A 841 15.39 -36.67 23.70
C GLY A 841 15.62 -35.16 23.62
N TYR A 842 16.85 -34.75 23.95
CA TYR A 842 17.32 -33.36 23.85
C TYR A 842 18.46 -33.24 22.83
N THR A 843 18.37 -32.25 21.94
CA THR A 843 19.47 -31.88 21.04
C THR A 843 19.75 -30.39 21.17
N GLN A 844 21.01 -30.00 21.40
CA GLN A 844 21.48 -28.61 21.36
C GLN A 844 22.57 -28.47 20.30
N THR A 845 22.43 -27.50 19.39
CA THR A 845 23.42 -27.19 18.36
C THR A 845 24.46 -26.19 18.86
N ALA A 846 25.52 -25.94 18.07
CA ALA A 846 26.60 -25.00 18.39
C ALA A 846 26.12 -23.56 18.69
N SER A 847 24.95 -23.17 18.18
CA SER A 847 24.36 -21.85 18.42
C SER A 847 23.40 -21.80 19.60
N GLY A 848 23.02 -22.96 20.18
CA GLY A 848 22.08 -23.04 21.29
C GLY A 848 22.73 -22.75 22.65
N THR A 849 21.91 -22.27 23.59
CA THR A 849 22.31 -22.01 24.98
C THR A 849 21.42 -22.74 25.97
N LEU A 850 22.02 -23.43 26.95
CA LEU A 850 21.37 -23.87 28.18
C LEU A 850 21.78 -22.94 29.32
N ALA A 851 20.83 -22.39 30.06
CA ALA A 851 21.06 -21.47 31.18
C ALA A 851 20.58 -22.09 32.49
N VAL A 852 21.42 -21.98 33.53
CA VAL A 852 21.18 -22.53 34.87
C VAL A 852 21.63 -21.54 35.96
N ASP A 853 20.83 -21.41 37.01
CA ASP A 853 21.12 -20.58 38.17
C ASP A 853 21.52 -21.44 39.38
N LEU A 854 22.48 -20.93 40.15
CA LEU A 854 23.08 -21.64 41.29
C LEU A 854 22.98 -20.80 42.57
N ARG A 855 22.48 -21.41 43.64
CA ARG A 855 22.38 -20.82 44.99
C ARG A 855 22.77 -21.77 46.14
N GLY A 856 23.16 -23.00 45.81
CA GLY A 856 23.54 -24.04 46.77
C GLY A 856 23.75 -25.39 46.07
N THR A 857 23.60 -26.49 46.81
CA THR A 857 24.07 -27.83 46.37
C THR A 857 22.96 -28.85 46.13
N THR A 858 21.68 -28.48 46.28
CA THR A 858 20.53 -29.38 46.12
C THR A 858 19.82 -29.08 44.81
N ALA A 859 19.73 -30.06 43.91
CA ALA A 859 19.06 -29.90 42.61
C ALA A 859 17.60 -29.48 42.80
N GLY A 860 17.13 -28.55 41.98
CA GLY A 860 15.76 -28.07 41.99
C GLY A 860 15.35 -27.15 43.14
N THR A 861 16.07 -27.19 44.26
CA THR A 861 15.80 -26.31 45.42
C THR A 861 16.81 -25.19 45.53
N ASN A 862 18.08 -25.50 45.25
CA ASN A 862 19.19 -24.58 45.41
C ASN A 862 19.95 -24.36 44.11
N TYR A 863 19.75 -25.17 43.07
CA TYR A 863 20.31 -24.92 41.74
C TYR A 863 19.43 -25.55 40.67
N ASP A 864 19.54 -25.01 39.46
CA ASP A 864 18.79 -25.48 38.32
C ASP A 864 19.31 -26.78 37.74
N GLN A 865 18.40 -27.71 37.49
CA GLN A 865 18.72 -28.97 36.82
C GLN A 865 17.79 -29.20 35.63
N PHE A 866 18.40 -29.43 34.45
CA PHE A 866 17.68 -29.96 33.32
C PHE A 866 17.68 -31.50 33.34
N ALA A 867 16.51 -32.10 33.56
CA ALA A 867 16.35 -33.54 33.67
C ALA A 867 15.76 -34.14 32.38
N VAL A 868 16.61 -34.80 31.59
CA VAL A 868 16.24 -35.42 30.31
C VAL A 868 16.04 -36.93 30.51
N GLY A 869 14.85 -37.44 30.18
CA GLY A 869 14.50 -38.85 30.28
C GLY A 869 15.05 -39.67 29.12
N GLY A 870 15.19 -39.07 27.93
CA GLY A 870 15.82 -39.66 26.76
C GLY A 870 17.32 -39.40 26.67
N THR A 871 17.88 -39.56 25.47
CA THR A 871 19.29 -39.22 25.19
C THR A 871 19.45 -37.72 24.98
N ALA A 872 20.57 -37.16 25.44
CA ALA A 872 20.94 -35.76 25.23
C ALA A 872 22.17 -35.65 24.32
N SER A 873 22.08 -34.85 23.25
CA SER A 873 23.19 -34.45 22.39
C SER A 873 23.46 -32.97 22.59
N ILE A 874 24.63 -32.59 23.10
CA ILE A 874 24.94 -31.20 23.49
C ILE A 874 26.14 -30.62 22.74
N ASP A 875 26.03 -29.33 22.44
CA ASP A 875 27.06 -28.44 21.87
C ASP A 875 26.74 -27.00 22.33
N GLY A 876 27.44 -25.99 21.83
CA GLY A 876 27.12 -24.58 22.08
C GLY A 876 27.45 -24.15 23.50
N VAL A 877 26.57 -23.34 24.11
CA VAL A 877 26.87 -22.62 25.35
C VAL A 877 26.12 -23.20 26.55
N LEU A 878 26.81 -23.34 27.67
CA LEU A 878 26.24 -23.45 29.01
C LEU A 878 26.45 -22.11 29.73
N ASN A 879 25.37 -21.39 30.01
CA ASN A 879 25.39 -20.13 30.75
C ASN A 879 25.07 -20.38 32.23
N VAL A 880 25.90 -19.88 33.13
CA VAL A 880 25.82 -20.14 34.57
C VAL A 880 25.70 -18.83 35.34
N THR A 881 24.59 -18.65 36.06
CA THR A 881 24.42 -17.51 36.97
C THR A 881 24.60 -17.97 38.40
N ILE A 882 25.43 -17.27 39.18
CA ILE A 882 25.48 -17.48 40.64
C ILE A 882 24.54 -16.46 41.29
N LEU A 883 23.50 -16.93 41.97
CA LEU A 883 22.55 -16.06 42.66
C LEU A 883 23.17 -15.46 43.95
N PRO A 884 22.75 -14.25 44.35
CA PRO A 884 23.34 -13.55 45.49
C PRO A 884 23.41 -14.38 46.77
N GLY A 885 24.57 -14.35 47.43
CA GLY A 885 24.83 -15.03 48.70
C GLY A 885 25.32 -16.47 48.59
N TYR A 886 25.53 -16.99 47.38
CA TYR A 886 26.13 -18.30 47.17
C TYR A 886 27.60 -18.19 46.74
N THR A 887 28.45 -19.01 47.36
CA THR A 887 29.85 -19.18 46.97
C THR A 887 30.11 -20.69 46.87
N PRO A 888 30.20 -21.26 45.65
CA PRO A 888 30.36 -22.70 45.48
C PRO A 888 31.67 -23.19 46.11
N ALA A 889 31.69 -24.30 46.85
CA ALA A 889 32.95 -24.81 47.40
C ALA A 889 33.82 -25.48 46.33
N LEU A 890 35.15 -25.41 46.47
CA LEU A 890 36.10 -26.00 45.53
C LEU A 890 35.93 -27.52 45.43
N GLY A 891 35.96 -28.05 44.21
CA GLY A 891 35.82 -29.49 43.95
C GLY A 891 34.40 -30.05 44.10
N HIS A 892 33.41 -29.24 44.50
CA HIS A 892 32.02 -29.65 44.48
C HIS A 892 31.51 -29.77 43.04
N THR A 893 30.75 -30.83 42.80
CA THR A 893 30.20 -31.19 41.50
C THR A 893 28.68 -31.01 41.51
N LEU A 894 28.13 -30.26 40.55
CA LEU A 894 26.70 -29.99 40.39
C LEU A 894 26.19 -30.60 39.08
N ASN A 895 25.18 -31.46 39.13
CA ASN A 895 24.62 -32.12 37.94
C ASN A 895 23.59 -31.20 37.29
N VAL A 896 24.04 -30.29 36.43
CA VAL A 896 23.17 -29.30 35.78
C VAL A 896 22.35 -29.89 34.63
N LEU A 897 22.82 -30.98 34.02
CA LEU A 897 22.05 -31.78 33.06
C LEU A 897 22.18 -33.26 33.39
N THR A 898 21.05 -33.96 33.45
CA THR A 898 20.97 -35.43 33.59
C THR A 898 20.25 -36.03 32.40
N SER A 899 20.65 -37.22 31.96
CA SER A 899 20.11 -37.91 30.78
C SER A 899 20.20 -39.43 30.89
N SER A 900 19.46 -40.18 30.06
CA SER A 900 19.67 -41.64 29.91
C SER A 900 20.91 -42.00 29.09
N GLY A 901 21.50 -41.01 28.42
CA GLY A 901 22.76 -41.11 27.69
C GLY A 901 23.14 -39.75 27.13
N LEU A 902 24.38 -39.32 27.39
CA LEU A 902 24.92 -38.03 26.99
C LEU A 902 25.95 -38.17 25.87
N ALA A 903 25.79 -37.39 24.81
CA ALA A 903 26.73 -37.26 23.71
C ALA A 903 27.12 -35.78 23.50
N GLY A 904 28.39 -35.54 23.16
CA GLY A 904 28.93 -34.19 22.95
C GLY A 904 29.36 -33.48 24.25
N THR A 905 29.74 -32.22 24.11
CA THR A 905 30.22 -31.33 25.19
C THR A 905 29.81 -29.90 24.86
N PHE A 906 29.53 -29.06 25.86
CA PHE A 906 29.36 -27.63 25.62
C PHE A 906 30.67 -27.03 25.08
N SER A 907 30.59 -26.32 23.95
CA SER A 907 31.70 -25.62 23.32
C SER A 907 32.19 -24.43 24.16
N ALA A 908 31.31 -23.83 24.97
CA ALA A 908 31.67 -22.81 25.95
C ALA A 908 30.84 -22.91 27.24
N VAL A 909 31.48 -22.55 28.35
CA VAL A 909 30.80 -22.30 29.63
C VAL A 909 31.04 -20.83 29.95
N VAL A 910 29.96 -20.06 30.09
CA VAL A 910 30.01 -18.61 30.30
C VAL A 910 29.22 -18.23 31.57
N GLY A 911 29.51 -17.06 32.15
CA GLY A 911 28.87 -16.59 33.39
C GLY A 911 29.82 -16.49 34.58
N GLU A 912 29.27 -16.30 35.79
CA GLU A 912 30.05 -15.99 37.00
C GLU A 912 30.64 -17.26 37.66
N GLY A 913 31.90 -17.22 38.11
CA GLY A 913 32.46 -18.24 39.04
C GLY A 913 33.41 -19.31 38.50
N ALA A 914 33.94 -19.18 37.28
CA ALA A 914 34.99 -20.04 36.69
C ALA A 914 34.81 -21.55 36.94
N PHE A 915 33.73 -22.11 36.41
CA PHE A 915 33.47 -23.53 36.46
C PHE A 915 34.17 -24.28 35.33
N ALA A 916 34.73 -25.45 35.65
CA ALA A 916 35.03 -26.48 34.66
C ALA A 916 33.81 -27.39 34.46
N THR A 917 33.72 -28.02 33.29
CA THR A 917 32.71 -29.06 33.04
C THR A 917 33.31 -30.45 33.14
N ASN A 918 32.59 -31.37 33.79
CA ASN A 918 32.88 -32.80 33.77
C ASN A 918 31.71 -33.55 33.13
N TYR A 919 32.01 -34.45 32.19
CA TYR A 919 31.01 -35.19 31.44
C TYR A 919 31.12 -36.68 31.75
N THR A 920 30.01 -37.25 32.20
CA THR A 920 29.85 -38.69 32.41
C THR A 920 28.87 -39.24 31.38
N THR A 921 28.72 -40.57 31.31
CA THR A 921 27.78 -41.22 30.38
C THR A 921 26.36 -40.66 30.47
N ASN A 922 25.95 -40.14 31.63
CA ASN A 922 24.58 -39.70 31.88
C ASN A 922 24.46 -38.24 32.36
N ASN A 923 25.56 -37.52 32.64
CA ASN A 923 25.49 -36.20 33.27
C ASN A 923 26.51 -35.22 32.68
N ALA A 924 26.08 -33.97 32.49
CA ALA A 924 26.97 -32.82 32.39
C ALA A 924 27.02 -32.12 33.75
N GLN A 925 28.22 -31.94 34.28
CA GLN A 925 28.44 -31.47 35.63
C GLN A 925 29.28 -30.20 35.65
N LEU A 926 28.96 -29.25 36.52
CA LEU A 926 29.82 -28.13 36.85
C LEU A 926 30.72 -28.48 38.04
N VAL A 927 32.01 -28.22 37.91
CA VAL A 927 33.01 -28.39 38.97
C VAL A 927 33.71 -27.04 39.17
N ARG A 928 33.68 -26.48 40.38
CA ARG A 928 34.44 -25.26 40.67
C ARG A 928 35.92 -25.62 40.82
N ASN A 929 36.76 -25.08 39.93
CA ASN A 929 38.21 -25.13 40.05
C ASN A 929 38.73 -23.93 40.86
N GLY A 930 39.90 -24.05 41.48
CA GLY A 930 40.61 -22.89 42.05
C GLY A 930 41.18 -22.03 40.92
N LEU A 931 41.08 -20.70 41.05
CA LEU A 931 41.60 -19.76 40.06
C LEU A 931 43.02 -19.31 40.43
N THR A 932 43.81 -18.89 39.44
CA THR A 932 45.06 -18.17 39.69
C THR A 932 44.85 -16.70 39.36
N TYR A 933 44.89 -15.83 40.37
CA TYR A 933 44.85 -14.38 40.21
C TYR A 933 46.27 -13.84 40.19
N THR A 934 46.65 -13.14 39.13
CA THR A 934 47.97 -12.50 39.05
C THR A 934 47.83 -11.02 39.32
N TRP A 935 48.57 -10.48 40.29
CA TRP A 935 48.63 -9.05 40.54
C TRP A 935 49.28 -8.34 39.36
N ASP A 936 48.52 -7.47 38.70
CA ASP A 936 48.98 -6.70 37.55
C ASP A 936 49.02 -5.19 37.83
N ALA A 937 48.51 -4.75 38.99
CA ALA A 937 48.37 -3.34 39.37
C ALA A 937 47.60 -2.50 38.32
N GLY A 938 46.76 -3.15 37.51
CA GLY A 938 46.54 -2.79 36.11
C GLY A 938 45.18 -2.19 35.73
N GLY A 939 44.39 -1.67 36.66
CA GLY A 939 43.14 -0.97 36.33
C GLY A 939 42.57 0.01 37.37
N GLY A 940 42.86 -0.17 38.66
CA GLY A 940 42.22 0.56 39.76
C GLY A 940 42.85 1.90 40.20
N GLY A 941 44.10 2.18 39.79
CA GLY A 941 44.82 3.42 40.15
C GLY A 941 45.30 3.50 41.60
N ASP A 942 45.18 2.43 42.39
CA ASP A 942 45.64 2.32 43.77
C ASP A 942 46.51 1.06 43.99
N THR A 943 46.88 0.79 45.24
CA THR A 943 47.65 -0.41 45.62
C THR A 943 46.90 -1.32 46.58
N SER A 944 45.58 -1.15 46.74
CA SER A 944 44.80 -1.87 47.76
C SER A 944 44.58 -3.32 47.34
N TRP A 945 44.88 -4.27 48.24
CA TRP A 945 44.63 -5.71 48.01
C TRP A 945 43.16 -6.00 47.68
N LEU A 946 42.25 -5.22 48.26
CA LEU A 946 40.80 -5.41 48.16
C LEU A 946 40.18 -4.73 46.93
N ASN A 947 40.99 -4.14 46.05
CA ASN A 947 40.48 -3.61 44.78
C ASN A 947 40.50 -4.73 43.72
N PRO A 948 39.33 -5.19 43.22
CA PRO A 948 39.24 -6.28 42.25
C PRO A 948 39.94 -5.99 40.91
N LEU A 949 40.10 -4.70 40.56
CA LEU A 949 40.72 -4.25 39.32
C LEU A 949 42.26 -4.25 39.35
N ASN A 950 42.86 -4.67 40.46
CA ASN A 950 44.32 -4.81 40.60
C ASN A 950 44.81 -6.25 40.35
N TRP A 951 43.90 -7.14 39.95
CA TRP A 951 44.12 -8.56 39.72
C TRP A 951 43.73 -8.93 38.30
N SER A 952 44.46 -9.86 37.69
CA SER A 952 44.14 -10.46 36.41
C SER A 952 43.86 -11.96 36.56
N PRO A 953 42.67 -12.44 36.18
CA PRO A 953 41.50 -11.66 35.72
C PRO A 953 40.90 -10.80 36.84
N ASP A 954 40.22 -9.70 36.47
CA ASP A 954 39.59 -8.75 37.42
C ASP A 954 38.67 -9.48 38.41
N GLY A 955 38.99 -9.37 39.71
CA GLY A 955 38.35 -10.13 40.79
C GLY A 955 39.28 -10.27 42.00
N LEU A 956 38.74 -10.54 43.19
CA LEU A 956 39.57 -10.78 44.38
C LEU A 956 39.88 -12.28 44.54
N PRO A 957 41.15 -12.67 44.75
CA PRO A 957 41.47 -14.05 45.12
C PRO A 957 40.84 -14.38 46.48
N GLY A 958 40.06 -15.46 46.54
CA GLY A 958 39.54 -16.03 47.77
C GLY A 958 40.52 -17.03 48.41
N ALA A 959 40.15 -17.54 49.60
CA ALA A 959 40.93 -18.47 50.43
C ALA A 959 41.28 -19.85 49.81
N SER A 960 41.03 -20.04 48.52
CA SER A 960 41.24 -21.29 47.79
C SER A 960 41.72 -21.04 46.35
N ASP A 961 42.11 -19.80 46.06
CA ASP A 961 42.66 -19.36 44.79
C ASP A 961 44.19 -19.15 44.94
N ALA A 962 44.95 -19.29 43.87
CA ALA A 962 46.36 -18.96 43.84
C ALA A 962 46.54 -17.47 43.54
N ALA A 963 46.92 -16.66 44.54
CA ALA A 963 47.35 -15.28 44.29
C ALA A 963 48.84 -15.23 43.93
N MET A 964 49.18 -14.77 42.74
CA MET A 964 50.55 -14.59 42.26
C MET A 964 50.91 -13.13 42.19
N LEU A 965 52.05 -12.76 42.76
CA LEU A 965 52.60 -11.41 42.66
C LEU A 965 53.74 -11.39 41.64
N ASN A 966 53.74 -10.41 40.73
CA ASN A 966 54.89 -10.19 39.87
C ASN A 966 56.07 -9.59 40.67
N SER A 967 57.31 -9.87 40.25
CA SER A 967 58.48 -9.33 40.94
C SER A 967 58.51 -7.81 40.74
N ASN A 968 58.33 -7.05 41.83
CA ASN A 968 58.35 -5.58 41.97
C ASN A 968 56.98 -4.89 42.22
N ALA A 969 55.89 -5.61 42.50
CA ALA A 969 54.62 -5.00 42.92
C ALA A 969 54.64 -4.46 44.37
N THR A 970 53.99 -3.30 44.59
CA THR A 970 53.70 -2.74 45.92
C THR A 970 52.22 -2.95 46.22
N ILE A 971 51.90 -3.55 47.38
CA ILE A 971 50.53 -3.84 47.80
C ILE A 971 50.29 -3.30 49.21
N THR A 972 49.13 -2.71 49.42
CA THR A 972 48.66 -2.18 50.69
C THR A 972 47.54 -3.07 51.23
N LEU A 973 47.72 -3.61 52.43
CA LEU A 973 46.73 -4.38 53.17
C LEU A 973 46.07 -3.45 54.20
N ASP A 974 44.86 -2.97 53.90
CA ASP A 974 44.22 -1.90 54.67
C ASP A 974 43.53 -2.38 55.97
N THR A 975 43.55 -3.69 56.27
CA THR A 975 42.99 -4.29 57.51
C THR A 975 43.81 -5.49 58.01
N THR A 976 43.57 -5.95 59.25
CA THR A 976 44.42 -6.93 59.97
C THR A 976 44.30 -8.37 59.51
N ASP A 977 43.28 -8.78 58.76
CA ASP A 977 43.11 -10.19 58.36
C ASP A 977 42.64 -10.33 56.90
N VAL A 978 43.55 -10.79 56.02
CA VAL A 978 43.26 -11.19 54.64
C VAL A 978 43.59 -12.68 54.52
N THR A 979 42.64 -13.48 54.03
CA THR A 979 42.80 -14.94 53.88
C THR A 979 42.75 -15.31 52.40
N VAL A 980 43.84 -15.89 51.90
CA VAL A 980 44.08 -16.30 50.51
C VAL A 980 44.59 -17.71 50.50
#